data_AF-A0A6B1CRS0-F1
#
_entry.id   AF-A0A6B1CRS0-F1
#
_cell.length_a   1.000
_cell.length_b   1.000
_cell.length_c   1.000
_cell.angle_alpha   90.00
_cell.angle_beta   90.00
_cell.angle_gamma   90.00
#
_symmetry.space_group_name_H-M   'P 1'
#
loop_
_entity.id
_entity.type
_entity.pdbx_description
1 polymer ?
#
loop_
_entity_poly.entity_id
_entity_poly.type
_entity_poly.pdbx_seq_one_letter_code
_entity_poly.pdbx_strand_id
1 'polypeptide(L)'
;MSYRVPIRLIVGSLAVLVVCASYGTEQHYSPQELEAAKAKLREHNRLWTFEAGAILAREWLNRAPEDAELRALYARQLHGQIYGSKEIQEQADAILERDPDNPWGFYAQALAPLADWNYSEAVEPSLRAWKLLPHPEFAATHLQALKSKSVEEGLAFLDLLDAETLQHPEVLHARAQFEVGRTREDPAYVDTSLATLALLRERWPDHVSGYRRAAEYLYLKKPQEALTLIETAVRLAPGSADVRYWHWWILNKTDLLPAEERRPAIEAGIAEYRQAVPEALHGLTMLATVYSDFLENEEKAAEYETKLVALAPESRQASWAYQREYKRIESELESERDRIEREHGEDSQEYQDQLRLVCDAAYRFLEKPLYNDSFGDRGRAYRNLFEALEAMKPIPAEELANAVREMVQYEQLSPHFKYSIAPISMANHTPYAEEAAEIARGGIQAILDKAEEDGWEESRLNYYLTDVHDAIGWASYKAGRIQEGRNELERALELSGTNTSAHYHLGQVFEHMATEAEARDAVEAAHNWLDKAEESYIAGLDALSWGQHPCQEALEALYERRNGSREGLDEYLTAFVERERLQRRQRILESRLDTVRTYEPFSLAKLDGEQVDSADLDGKIAVLHFWGTWCGPCIVELPEYQKFHAHYLDDPEVEVISISNDKSRDVVDRFMAKNEYDFTVLMDDGYMQKASIYGVPRTWFVDGDGYVQFVEVGGSYPHLEEEFAWRVEALRGTEESP
;
A
#
# COMPACT_ATOMS: atom_id res chain seq x y z
N MET A 1 50.69 -35.72 -0.61
CA MET A 1 51.99 -35.10 -0.22
C MET A 1 51.69 -33.76 0.41
N SER A 2 52.10 -33.59 1.66
CA SER A 2 52.00 -32.37 2.47
C SER A 2 52.95 -31.30 1.95
N TYR A 3 52.60 -30.01 1.94
CA TYR A 3 53.52 -28.90 2.21
C TYR A 3 52.77 -27.62 2.63
N ARG A 4 53.30 -26.97 3.66
CA ARG A 4 52.82 -25.78 4.39
C ARG A 4 53.52 -24.48 3.92
N VAL A 5 52.99 -23.34 4.41
CA VAL A 5 53.64 -22.04 4.80
C VAL A 5 53.66 -20.93 3.71
N PRO A 6 53.56 -19.60 4.01
CA PRO A 6 53.01 -18.84 5.17
C PRO A 6 52.03 -17.69 4.79
N ILE A 7 51.17 -17.28 5.74
CA ILE A 7 50.57 -15.93 5.77
C ILE A 7 51.42 -15.04 6.67
N ARG A 8 51.88 -13.89 6.16
CA ARG A 8 52.57 -12.84 6.92
C ARG A 8 51.59 -11.70 7.23
N LEU A 9 51.52 -11.35 8.51
CA LEU A 9 50.89 -10.16 9.08
C LEU A 9 51.38 -8.85 8.44
N ILE A 10 50.46 -7.92 8.21
CA ILE A 10 50.67 -6.49 8.49
C ILE A 10 49.47 -6.01 9.33
N VAL A 11 49.80 -5.46 10.49
CA VAL A 11 48.92 -4.95 11.55
C VAL A 11 48.63 -3.48 11.29
N GLY A 12 47.37 -3.07 11.50
CA GLY A 12 46.95 -1.67 11.50
C GLY A 12 45.59 -1.47 12.19
N SER A 13 45.61 -1.51 13.53
CA SER A 13 44.66 -0.87 14.46
C SER A 13 43.17 -1.27 14.43
N LEU A 14 42.87 -2.45 14.98
CA LEU A 14 41.60 -2.76 15.64
C LEU A 14 41.92 -3.32 17.03
N ALA A 15 41.62 -2.54 18.08
CA ALA A 15 41.62 -3.02 19.45
C ALA A 15 40.16 -3.22 19.90
N VAL A 16 39.58 -4.34 19.48
CA VAL A 16 38.40 -4.93 20.14
C VAL A 16 38.96 -5.83 21.25
N LEU A 17 38.86 -5.38 22.49
CA LEU A 17 39.10 -6.21 23.66
C LEU A 17 37.80 -6.93 24.02
N VAL A 18 37.67 -8.16 23.51
CA VAL A 18 36.84 -9.19 24.14
C VAL A 18 37.57 -9.63 25.41
N VAL A 19 37.03 -9.27 26.57
CA VAL A 19 37.36 -9.91 27.86
C VAL A 19 36.06 -10.26 28.53
N CYS A 20 35.61 -11.50 28.31
CA CYS A 20 34.70 -12.17 29.22
C CYS A 20 35.51 -13.08 30.14
N ALA A 21 35.08 -13.07 31.41
CA ALA A 21 35.44 -13.94 32.52
C ALA A 21 36.60 -13.49 33.44
N SER A 22 36.21 -13.40 34.72
CA SER A 22 36.99 -13.18 35.94
C SER A 22 37.54 -11.78 36.14
N TYR A 23 36.76 -10.91 36.79
CA TYR A 23 37.20 -10.18 37.99
C TYR A 23 35.95 -9.62 38.68
N GLY A 24 35.65 -10.15 39.86
CA GLY A 24 34.83 -9.43 40.83
C GLY A 24 35.62 -8.21 41.28
N THR A 25 35.22 -7.05 40.78
CA THR A 25 35.45 -5.76 41.40
C THR A 25 34.14 -5.02 41.29
N GLU A 26 33.38 -4.95 42.39
CA GLU A 26 32.29 -4.00 42.53
C GLU A 26 32.88 -2.61 42.22
N GLN A 27 32.62 -2.08 41.03
CA GLN A 27 32.76 -0.65 40.81
C GLN A 27 31.66 -0.01 41.66
N HIS A 28 31.98 0.30 42.92
CA HIS A 28 31.13 1.12 43.77
C HIS A 28 31.01 2.50 43.12
N TYR A 29 29.91 2.71 42.39
CA TYR A 29 29.44 4.06 42.08
C TYR A 29 28.76 4.62 43.33
N SER A 30 28.92 5.91 43.56
CA SER A 30 28.20 6.62 44.59
C SER A 30 26.78 6.94 44.11
N PRO A 31 25.80 7.07 45.03
CA PRO A 31 24.47 7.57 44.70
C PRO A 31 24.50 8.93 43.97
N GLN A 32 25.49 9.78 44.28
CA GLN A 32 25.67 11.07 43.63
C GLN A 32 26.06 10.94 42.15
N GLU A 33 26.90 9.96 41.81
CA GLU A 33 27.27 9.73 40.40
C GLU A 33 26.12 9.14 39.60
N LEU A 34 25.29 8.27 40.20
CA LEU A 34 24.08 7.76 39.55
C LEU A 34 23.05 8.87 39.31
N GLU A 35 22.82 9.74 40.29
CA GLU A 35 21.92 10.90 40.12
C GLU A 35 22.45 11.90 39.08
N ALA A 36 23.78 12.12 39.04
CA ALA A 36 24.40 12.92 37.99
C ALA A 36 24.20 12.30 36.59
N ALA A 37 24.25 10.98 36.47
CA ALA A 37 23.98 10.28 35.23
C ALA A 37 22.52 10.44 34.79
N LYS A 38 21.55 10.25 35.69
CA LYS A 38 20.12 10.47 35.43
C LYS A 38 19.85 11.91 34.98
N ALA A 39 20.46 12.90 35.64
CA ALA A 39 20.38 14.31 35.24
C ALA A 39 20.95 14.54 33.82
N LYS A 40 22.06 13.88 33.48
CA LYS A 40 22.64 13.95 32.14
C LYS A 40 21.73 13.30 31.08
N LEU A 41 21.04 12.21 31.39
CA LEU A 41 20.04 11.62 30.49
C LEU A 41 18.86 12.55 30.23
N ARG A 42 18.39 13.28 31.25
CA ARG A 42 17.37 14.33 31.08
C ARG A 42 17.88 15.50 30.25
N GLU A 43 19.15 15.88 30.38
CA GLU A 43 19.78 16.85 29.49
C GLU A 43 19.79 16.35 28.03
N HIS A 44 20.15 15.08 27.79
CA HIS A 44 20.09 14.49 26.46
C HIS A 44 18.67 14.51 25.86
N ASN A 45 17.64 14.26 26.69
CA ASN A 45 16.23 14.38 26.28
C ASN A 45 15.86 15.82 25.91
N ARG A 46 16.25 16.83 26.70
CA ARG A 46 15.99 18.26 26.40
C ARG A 46 16.68 18.73 25.13
N LEU A 47 17.87 18.21 24.84
CA LEU A 47 18.66 18.53 23.66
C LEU A 47 18.33 17.67 22.44
N TRP A 48 17.46 16.67 22.57
CA TRP A 48 17.14 15.69 21.51
C TRP A 48 18.39 15.00 20.97
N THR A 49 19.33 14.68 21.87
CA THR A 49 20.57 13.94 21.58
C THR A 49 20.44 12.51 22.08
N PHE A 50 19.33 11.88 21.69
CA PHE A 50 18.85 10.61 22.23
C PHE A 50 19.84 9.45 22.05
N GLU A 51 20.63 9.44 20.97
CA GLU A 51 21.64 8.41 20.73
C GLU A 51 22.79 8.49 21.73
N ALA A 52 23.31 9.71 21.99
CA ALA A 52 24.31 9.92 23.03
C ALA A 52 23.77 9.56 24.41
N GLY A 53 22.50 9.88 24.67
CA GLY A 53 21.80 9.47 25.88
C GLY A 53 21.68 7.95 26.03
N ALA A 54 21.33 7.24 24.96
CA ALA A 54 21.21 5.78 24.98
C ALA A 54 22.55 5.08 25.25
N ILE A 55 23.65 5.58 24.66
CA ILE A 55 25.01 5.08 24.93
C ILE A 55 25.35 5.27 26.42
N LEU A 56 25.11 6.48 26.96
CA LEU A 56 25.35 6.79 28.37
C LEU A 56 24.51 5.89 29.29
N ALA A 57 23.22 5.74 29.00
CA ALA A 57 22.32 4.93 29.78
C ALA A 57 22.75 3.46 29.81
N ARG A 58 23.17 2.90 28.67
CA ARG A 58 23.66 1.52 28.57
C ARG A 58 24.95 1.31 29.39
N GLU A 59 25.87 2.28 29.38
CA GLU A 59 27.06 2.25 30.25
C GLU A 59 26.66 2.20 31.74
N TRP A 60 25.70 3.03 32.15
CA TRP A 60 25.24 3.10 33.52
C TRP A 60 24.42 1.88 33.96
N LEU A 61 23.63 1.28 33.06
CA LEU A 61 22.87 0.06 33.35
C LEU A 61 23.78 -1.14 33.63
N ASN A 62 24.97 -1.18 33.04
CA ASN A 62 25.97 -2.20 33.40
C ASN A 62 26.46 -2.06 34.85
N ARG A 63 26.41 -0.85 35.42
CA ARG A 63 26.79 -0.56 36.82
C ARG A 63 25.62 -0.67 37.77
N ALA A 64 24.43 -0.21 37.37
CA ALA A 64 23.21 -0.15 38.18
C ALA A 64 22.02 -0.84 37.47
N PRO A 65 22.08 -2.16 37.21
CA PRO A 65 21.05 -2.86 36.44
C PRO A 65 19.70 -2.97 37.16
N GLU A 66 19.63 -2.64 38.45
CA GLU A 66 18.42 -2.74 39.27
C GLU A 66 17.67 -1.41 39.42
N ASP A 67 18.25 -0.28 38.98
CA ASP A 67 17.63 1.03 39.15
C ASP A 67 16.50 1.25 38.12
N ALA A 68 15.26 1.31 38.61
CA ALA A 68 14.07 1.41 37.78
C ALA A 68 13.99 2.74 37.00
N GLU A 69 14.39 3.85 37.62
CA GLU A 69 14.40 5.17 36.98
C GLU A 69 15.44 5.23 35.85
N LEU A 70 16.63 4.68 36.05
CA LEU A 70 17.66 4.60 35.02
C LEU A 70 17.20 3.77 33.81
N ARG A 71 16.55 2.62 34.04
CA ARG A 71 15.94 1.80 32.97
C ARG A 71 14.85 2.56 32.22
N ALA A 72 14.00 3.29 32.93
CA ALA A 72 12.96 4.11 32.34
C ALA A 72 13.52 5.32 31.55
N LEU A 73 14.57 5.96 32.05
CA LEU A 73 15.26 7.02 31.31
C LEU A 73 15.97 6.46 30.08
N TYR A 74 16.50 5.23 30.14
CA TYR A 74 17.03 4.54 28.98
C TYR A 74 15.95 4.30 27.93
N ALA A 75 14.81 3.74 28.34
CA ALA A 75 13.63 3.59 27.50
C ALA A 75 13.20 4.93 26.84
N ARG A 76 13.30 6.06 27.58
CA ARG A 76 13.03 7.39 27.01
C ARG A 76 14.03 7.79 25.94
N GLN A 77 15.32 7.47 26.10
CA GLN A 77 16.32 7.72 25.04
C GLN A 77 16.03 6.86 23.81
N LEU A 78 15.59 5.62 23.99
CA LEU A 78 15.22 4.73 22.89
C LEU A 78 13.94 5.21 22.17
N HIS A 79 12.96 5.73 22.90
CA HIS A 79 11.73 6.30 22.33
C HIS A 79 12.01 7.54 21.46
N GLY A 80 12.98 8.36 21.86
CA GLY A 80 13.42 9.52 21.08
C GLY A 80 14.20 9.13 19.81
N GLN A 81 14.55 7.86 19.65
CA GLN A 81 15.09 7.33 18.41
C GLN A 81 13.95 6.67 17.63
N ILE A 82 14.08 6.64 16.30
CA ILE A 82 13.13 5.89 15.50
C ILE A 82 13.29 4.40 15.86
N TYR A 83 12.20 3.72 16.22
CA TYR A 83 12.08 2.27 16.28
C TYR A 83 12.72 1.48 17.46
N GLY A 84 12.67 2.00 18.69
CA GLY A 84 13.14 1.32 19.90
C GLY A 84 12.14 0.41 20.65
N SER A 85 10.92 0.18 20.15
CA SER A 85 9.78 -0.33 20.96
C SER A 85 10.04 -1.66 21.66
N LYS A 86 10.70 -2.63 21.00
CA LYS A 86 11.05 -3.92 21.63
C LYS A 86 12.02 -3.75 22.81
N GLU A 87 13.11 -3.01 22.62
CA GLU A 87 14.10 -2.80 23.69
C GLU A 87 13.52 -1.94 24.82
N ILE A 88 12.61 -1.00 24.49
CA ILE A 88 11.81 -0.24 25.46
C ILE A 88 10.93 -1.19 26.29
N GLN A 89 10.23 -2.12 25.63
CA GLN A 89 9.39 -3.11 26.28
C GLN A 89 10.21 -4.01 27.21
N GLU A 90 11.38 -4.47 26.78
CA GLU A 90 12.31 -5.25 27.61
C GLU A 90 12.75 -4.47 28.86
N GLN A 91 12.96 -3.15 28.77
CA GLN A 91 13.25 -2.34 29.95
C GLN A 91 12.04 -2.21 30.88
N ALA A 92 10.84 -2.05 30.33
CA ALA A 92 9.60 -1.97 31.11
C ALA A 92 9.33 -3.28 31.84
N ASP A 93 9.42 -4.41 31.15
CA ASP A 93 9.19 -5.75 31.69
C ASP A 93 10.20 -6.06 32.81
N ALA A 94 11.48 -5.73 32.62
CA ALA A 94 12.50 -5.92 33.64
C ALA A 94 12.23 -5.15 34.95
N ILE A 95 11.51 -4.01 34.89
CA ILE A 95 11.07 -3.27 36.07
C ILE A 95 9.82 -3.95 36.67
N LEU A 96 8.80 -4.21 35.85
CA LEU A 96 7.48 -4.68 36.28
C LEU A 96 7.48 -6.13 36.78
N GLU A 97 8.35 -7.00 36.27
CA GLU A 97 8.53 -8.36 36.78
C GLU A 97 9.03 -8.37 38.23
N ARG A 98 9.79 -7.34 38.63
CA ARG A 98 10.33 -7.20 40.00
C ARG A 98 9.37 -6.48 40.92
N ASP A 99 8.70 -5.46 40.39
CA ASP A 99 7.74 -4.62 41.11
C ASP A 99 6.57 -4.27 40.18
N PRO A 100 5.47 -5.06 40.22
CA PRO A 100 4.32 -4.90 39.33
C PRO A 100 3.57 -3.57 39.47
N ASP A 101 3.80 -2.82 40.56
CA ASP A 101 3.20 -1.51 40.81
C ASP A 101 4.24 -0.37 40.71
N ASN A 102 5.37 -0.61 40.04
CA ASN A 102 6.40 0.40 39.88
C ASN A 102 5.99 1.49 38.87
N PRO A 103 5.93 2.79 39.27
CA PRO A 103 5.52 3.86 38.36
C PRO A 103 6.49 4.06 37.18
N TRP A 104 7.79 3.83 37.36
CA TRP A 104 8.77 3.91 36.27
C TRP A 104 8.63 2.77 35.26
N GLY A 105 8.17 1.60 35.72
CA GLY A 105 7.81 0.47 34.86
C GLY A 105 6.65 0.80 33.93
N PHE A 106 5.56 1.36 34.46
CA PHE A 106 4.42 1.83 33.65
C PHE A 106 4.78 2.99 32.71
N TYR A 107 5.65 3.90 33.15
CA TYR A 107 6.14 4.96 32.28
C TYR A 107 6.93 4.39 31.10
N ALA A 108 7.85 3.44 31.34
CA ALA A 108 8.59 2.76 30.27
C ALA A 108 7.65 1.96 29.36
N GLN A 109 6.65 1.28 29.93
CA GLN A 109 5.64 0.52 29.18
C GLN A 109 4.83 1.42 28.24
N ALA A 110 4.51 2.65 28.64
CA ALA A 110 3.81 3.61 27.78
C ALA A 110 4.65 4.11 26.60
N LEU A 111 5.99 4.11 26.73
CA LEU A 111 6.89 4.60 25.69
C LEU A 111 7.00 3.66 24.49
N ALA A 112 6.81 2.34 24.68
CA ALA A 112 6.87 1.36 23.59
C ALA A 112 5.79 1.61 22.51
N PRO A 113 4.48 1.64 22.84
CA PRO A 113 3.45 1.92 21.86
C PRO A 113 3.54 3.35 21.29
N LEU A 114 4.05 4.33 22.05
CA LEU A 114 4.32 5.67 21.52
C LEU A 114 5.41 5.67 20.44
N ALA A 115 6.46 4.85 20.58
CA ALA A 115 7.50 4.68 19.57
C ALA A 115 6.95 4.03 18.28
N ASP A 116 5.84 3.30 18.40
CA ASP A 116 5.12 2.64 17.30
C ASP A 116 3.93 3.45 16.78
N TRP A 117 3.77 4.70 17.23
CA TRP A 117 2.65 5.59 16.88
C TRP A 117 1.27 5.06 17.31
N ASN A 118 1.22 4.04 18.16
CA ASN A 118 0.01 3.51 18.76
C ASN A 118 -0.35 4.28 20.04
N TYR A 119 -0.74 5.54 19.88
CA TYR A 119 -1.08 6.44 20.99
C TYR A 119 -2.17 5.86 21.91
N SER A 120 -3.11 5.08 21.35
CA SER A 120 -4.24 4.54 22.10
C SER A 120 -3.85 3.52 23.17
N GLU A 121 -2.87 2.66 22.87
CA GLU A 121 -2.34 1.67 23.81
C GLU A 121 -1.46 2.32 24.89
N ALA A 122 -0.91 3.51 24.62
CA ALA A 122 -0.11 4.24 25.59
C ALA A 122 -0.94 4.92 26.70
N VAL A 123 -2.25 5.11 26.50
CA VAL A 123 -3.11 5.91 27.40
C VAL A 123 -3.18 5.32 28.81
N GLU A 124 -3.50 4.02 28.92
CA GLU A 124 -3.66 3.36 30.22
C GLU A 124 -2.34 3.26 31.00
N PRO A 125 -1.22 2.74 30.44
CA PRO A 125 0.03 2.66 31.19
C PRO A 125 0.57 4.05 31.59
N SER A 126 0.45 5.06 30.73
CA SER A 126 0.89 6.42 31.09
C SER A 126 0.06 7.06 32.21
N LEU A 127 -1.26 6.85 32.20
CA LEU A 127 -2.15 7.31 33.27
C LEU A 127 -1.84 6.61 34.60
N ARG A 128 -1.61 5.28 34.54
CA ARG A 128 -1.27 4.48 35.72
C ARG A 128 0.04 4.93 36.36
N ALA A 129 1.08 5.17 35.55
CA ALA A 129 2.35 5.72 36.02
C ALA A 129 2.15 7.03 36.81
N TRP A 130 1.39 7.98 36.23
CA TRP A 130 1.11 9.28 36.86
C TRP A 130 0.26 9.17 38.14
N LYS A 131 -0.73 8.27 38.19
CA LYS A 131 -1.55 8.05 39.39
C LYS A 131 -0.75 7.46 40.55
N LEU A 132 0.20 6.57 40.26
CA LEU A 132 1.06 5.95 41.26
C LEU A 132 2.11 6.93 41.79
N LEU A 133 2.64 7.79 40.92
CA LEU A 133 3.58 8.86 41.26
C LEU A 133 3.34 10.08 40.38
N PRO A 134 2.69 11.14 40.89
CA PRO A 134 2.52 12.39 40.14
C PRO A 134 3.87 13.02 39.83
N HIS A 135 4.32 12.84 38.58
CA HIS A 135 5.64 13.28 38.11
C HIS A 135 5.51 14.00 36.75
N PRO A 136 6.23 15.10 36.49
CA PRO A 136 6.08 15.86 35.25
C PRO A 136 6.39 15.09 33.97
N GLU A 137 7.37 14.17 33.99
CA GLU A 137 7.68 13.31 32.82
C GLU A 137 6.51 12.36 32.51
N PHE A 138 5.78 11.90 33.53
CA PHE A 138 4.64 10.99 33.34
C PHE A 138 3.42 11.75 32.83
N ALA A 139 3.21 12.96 33.36
CA ALA A 139 2.17 13.86 32.86
C ALA A 139 2.41 14.23 31.38
N ALA A 140 3.66 14.53 31.00
CA ALA A 140 4.02 14.82 29.62
C ALA A 140 3.77 13.62 28.69
N THR A 141 4.17 12.41 29.10
CA THR A 141 3.92 11.18 28.34
C THR A 141 2.43 10.86 28.20
N HIS A 142 1.64 11.06 29.26
CA HIS A 142 0.19 10.86 29.18
C HIS A 142 -0.48 11.86 28.23
N LEU A 143 -0.07 13.14 28.28
CA LEU A 143 -0.56 14.15 27.35
C LEU A 143 -0.19 13.83 25.89
N GLN A 144 0.98 13.22 25.65
CA GLN A 144 1.37 12.70 24.34
C GLN A 144 0.47 11.54 23.90
N ALA A 145 0.12 10.61 24.80
CA ALA A 145 -0.75 9.47 24.52
C ALA A 145 -2.20 9.89 24.18
N LEU A 146 -2.71 10.96 24.79
CA LEU A 146 -4.07 11.46 24.53
C LEU A 146 -4.25 12.09 23.14
N LYS A 147 -3.19 12.21 22.32
CA LYS A 147 -3.27 12.79 20.98
C LYS A 147 -4.27 12.09 20.04
N SER A 148 -4.56 10.79 20.24
CA SER A 148 -5.46 10.02 19.37
C SER A 148 -6.86 9.74 19.94
N LYS A 149 -7.22 10.26 21.13
CA LYS A 149 -8.50 9.95 21.80
C LYS A 149 -9.53 11.06 21.59
N SER A 150 -9.46 12.12 22.38
CA SER A 150 -10.33 13.30 22.26
C SER A 150 -9.67 14.52 22.86
N VAL A 151 -10.09 15.69 22.38
CA VAL A 151 -9.59 16.97 22.87
C VAL A 151 -10.03 17.22 24.32
N GLU A 152 -11.24 16.79 24.64
CA GLU A 152 -11.89 16.93 25.93
C GLU A 152 -11.09 16.20 27.02
N GLU A 153 -10.62 14.98 26.75
CA GLU A 153 -9.83 14.20 27.69
C GLU A 153 -8.48 14.86 28.00
N GLY A 154 -7.79 15.39 26.98
CA GLY A 154 -6.52 16.08 27.18
C GLY A 154 -6.66 17.38 27.96
N LEU A 155 -7.71 18.16 27.70
CA LEU A 155 -8.01 19.37 28.47
C LEU A 155 -8.40 19.03 29.92
N ALA A 156 -9.25 18.02 30.11
CA ALA A 156 -9.63 17.55 31.44
C ALA A 156 -8.40 17.06 32.23
N PHE A 157 -7.44 16.41 31.59
CA PHE A 157 -6.19 16.02 32.23
C PHE A 157 -5.32 17.23 32.63
N LEU A 158 -5.20 18.24 31.77
CA LEU A 158 -4.47 19.47 32.08
C LEU A 158 -5.03 20.20 33.31
N ASP A 159 -6.36 20.18 33.50
CA ASP A 159 -7.02 20.77 34.66
C ASP A 159 -6.72 20.04 35.99
N LEU A 160 -6.22 18.79 35.92
CA LEU A 160 -5.79 18.01 37.09
C LEU A 160 -4.36 18.30 37.53
N LEU A 161 -3.55 18.95 36.69
CA LEU A 161 -2.14 19.22 36.97
C LEU A 161 -1.99 20.46 37.84
N ASP A 162 -1.10 20.40 38.83
CA ASP A 162 -0.76 21.57 39.64
C ASP A 162 0.03 22.63 38.85
N ALA A 163 0.12 23.84 39.40
CA ALA A 163 0.75 24.97 38.75
C ALA A 163 2.27 24.79 38.52
N GLU A 164 2.95 23.96 39.30
CA GLU A 164 4.39 23.67 39.14
C GLU A 164 4.60 22.69 37.99
N THR A 165 3.82 21.61 37.95
CA THR A 165 3.82 20.60 36.89
C THR A 165 3.46 21.22 35.54
N LEU A 166 2.44 22.09 35.49
CA LEU A 166 2.07 22.82 34.26
C LEU A 166 3.18 23.72 33.71
N GLN A 167 4.11 24.13 34.57
CA GLN A 167 5.24 24.96 34.17
C GLN A 167 6.48 24.13 33.82
N HIS A 168 6.49 22.81 34.06
CA HIS A 168 7.65 21.98 33.76
C HIS A 168 7.94 21.92 32.25
N PRO A 169 9.22 21.96 31.80
CA PRO A 169 9.58 22.05 30.39
C PRO A 169 9.02 20.90 29.53
N GLU A 170 9.06 19.66 30.02
CA GLU A 170 8.50 18.50 29.30
C GLU A 170 6.97 18.58 29.14
N VAL A 171 6.27 19.15 30.13
CA VAL A 171 4.81 19.33 30.08
C VAL A 171 4.45 20.45 29.10
N LEU A 172 5.19 21.57 29.11
CA LEU A 172 5.03 22.63 28.12
C LEU A 172 5.32 22.13 26.70
N HIS A 173 6.34 21.30 26.53
CA HIS A 173 6.65 20.66 25.25
C HIS A 173 5.49 19.77 24.76
N ALA A 174 5.01 18.85 25.61
CA ALA A 174 3.92 17.94 25.27
C ALA A 174 2.62 18.71 25.00
N ARG A 175 2.34 19.76 25.78
CA ARG A 175 1.16 20.62 25.61
C ARG A 175 1.18 21.32 24.26
N ALA A 176 2.31 21.91 23.87
CA ALA A 176 2.45 22.55 22.57
C ALA A 176 2.15 21.56 21.42
N GLN A 177 2.57 20.29 21.55
CA GLN A 177 2.30 19.26 20.54
C GLN A 177 0.82 18.83 20.54
N PHE A 178 0.22 18.66 21.73
CA PHE A 178 -1.18 18.33 21.88
C PHE A 178 -2.08 19.42 21.27
N GLU A 179 -1.76 20.69 21.49
CA GLU A 179 -2.48 21.83 20.93
C GLU A 179 -2.51 21.80 19.40
N VAL A 180 -1.41 21.41 18.71
CA VAL A 180 -1.38 21.29 17.23
C VAL A 180 -1.97 19.99 16.70
N GLY A 181 -2.04 18.93 17.53
CA GLY A 181 -2.68 17.65 17.16
C GLY A 181 -4.16 17.77 16.80
N ARG A 182 -4.77 18.94 17.05
CA ARG A 182 -6.18 19.31 16.87
C ARG A 182 -6.58 19.60 15.42
N THR A 183 -5.87 19.02 14.44
CA THR A 183 -5.79 19.34 13.00
C THR A 183 -4.82 20.48 12.67
N ARG A 184 -3.87 20.22 11.76
CA ARG A 184 -2.85 21.17 11.30
C ARG A 184 -3.41 22.40 10.56
N GLU A 185 -4.73 22.44 10.37
CA GLU A 185 -5.44 23.36 9.48
C GLU A 185 -6.14 24.51 10.21
N ASP A 186 -6.41 24.40 11.51
CA ASP A 186 -6.99 25.50 12.31
C ASP A 186 -5.87 26.45 12.81
N PRO A 187 -5.82 27.72 12.33
CA PRO A 187 -4.80 28.67 12.71
C PRO A 187 -4.75 29.01 14.21
N ALA A 188 -5.89 28.94 14.92
CA ALA A 188 -5.98 29.35 16.32
C ALA A 188 -5.15 28.43 17.25
N TYR A 189 -5.08 27.14 16.92
CA TYR A 189 -4.33 26.16 17.70
C TYR A 189 -2.83 26.22 17.43
N VAL A 190 -2.43 26.55 16.21
CA VAL A 190 -1.02 26.80 15.87
C VAL A 190 -0.48 28.01 16.64
N ASP A 191 -1.26 29.10 16.72
CA ASP A 191 -0.86 30.29 17.47
C ASP A 191 -0.73 30.02 18.98
N THR A 192 -1.66 29.25 19.54
CA THR A 192 -1.61 28.83 20.96
C THR A 192 -0.34 28.01 21.24
N SER A 193 -0.02 27.05 20.36
CA SER A 193 1.19 26.24 20.48
C SER A 193 2.47 27.07 20.35
N LEU A 194 2.51 28.02 19.41
CA LEU A 194 3.65 28.94 19.27
C LEU A 194 3.86 29.80 20.51
N ALA A 195 2.78 30.23 21.18
CA ALA A 195 2.86 30.93 22.45
C ALA A 195 3.39 30.03 23.57
N THR A 196 2.92 28.78 23.67
CA THR A 196 3.44 27.78 24.61
C THR A 196 4.94 27.52 24.39
N LEU A 197 5.37 27.39 23.14
CA LEU A 197 6.79 27.22 22.79
C LEU A 197 7.62 28.48 23.06
N ALA A 198 7.05 29.68 22.92
CA ALA A 198 7.71 30.92 23.29
C ALA A 198 7.96 31.00 24.80
N LEU A 199 6.98 30.61 25.62
CA LEU A 199 7.12 30.51 27.07
C LEU A 199 8.20 29.49 27.46
N LEU A 200 8.24 28.35 26.77
CA LEU A 200 9.29 27.34 26.96
C LEU A 200 10.69 27.93 26.70
N ARG A 201 10.87 28.66 25.59
CA ARG A 201 12.16 29.31 25.25
C ARG A 201 12.55 30.42 26.24
N GLU A 202 11.57 31.20 26.72
CA GLU A 202 11.82 32.28 27.67
C GLU A 202 12.40 31.75 28.98
N ARG A 203 11.86 30.63 29.47
CA ARG A 203 12.22 30.06 30.77
C ARG A 203 13.34 29.03 30.71
N TRP A 204 13.40 28.26 29.63
CA TRP A 204 14.43 27.25 29.36
C TRP A 204 15.06 27.52 28.00
N PRO A 205 15.94 28.53 27.90
CA PRO A 205 16.55 28.92 26.63
C PRO A 205 17.46 27.85 26.02
N ASP A 206 17.84 26.83 26.80
CA ASP A 206 18.61 25.65 26.36
C ASP A 206 17.72 24.50 25.86
N HIS A 207 16.39 24.60 25.96
CA HIS A 207 15.47 23.54 25.57
C HIS A 207 15.18 23.55 24.06
N VAL A 208 15.67 22.54 23.34
CA VAL A 208 15.64 22.48 21.87
C VAL A 208 14.22 22.48 21.30
N SER A 209 13.28 21.79 21.94
CA SER A 209 11.87 21.77 21.50
C SER A 209 11.29 23.16 21.29
N GLY A 210 11.64 24.14 22.12
CA GLY A 210 11.15 25.50 22.00
C GLY A 210 11.48 26.14 20.65
N TYR A 211 12.64 25.80 20.07
CA TYR A 211 13.09 26.33 18.78
C TYR A 211 12.69 25.43 17.62
N ARG A 212 13.03 24.14 17.72
CA ARG A 212 12.84 23.17 16.63
C ARG A 212 11.36 22.95 16.29
N ARG A 213 10.47 22.87 17.29
CA ARG A 213 9.01 22.73 17.04
C ARG A 213 8.40 24.01 16.48
N ALA A 214 8.83 25.16 16.96
CA ALA A 214 8.37 26.44 16.42
C ALA A 214 8.78 26.62 14.96
N ALA A 215 10.01 26.22 14.59
CA ALA A 215 10.46 26.23 13.21
C ALA A 215 9.59 25.34 12.29
N GLU A 216 9.23 24.12 12.71
CA GLU A 216 8.31 23.25 11.97
C GLU A 216 6.92 23.88 11.76
N TYR A 217 6.41 24.65 12.72
CA TYR A 217 5.09 25.27 12.55
C TYR A 217 5.14 26.53 11.70
N LEU A 218 6.31 27.16 11.58
CA LEU A 218 6.50 28.42 10.88
C LEU A 218 7.06 28.28 9.47
N TYR A 219 7.69 27.17 9.07
CA TYR A 219 8.52 27.16 7.85
C TYR A 219 7.80 27.56 6.55
N LEU A 220 6.51 27.24 6.40
CA LEU A 220 5.73 27.67 5.23
C LEU A 220 5.19 29.10 5.36
N LYS A 221 4.87 29.55 6.58
CA LYS A 221 4.21 30.85 6.84
C LYS A 221 5.19 32.00 7.04
N LYS A 222 6.33 31.72 7.69
CA LYS A 222 7.38 32.67 8.07
C LYS A 222 8.77 31.99 7.95
N PRO A 223 9.23 31.71 6.72
CA PRO A 223 10.43 30.90 6.47
C PRO A 223 11.69 31.49 7.12
N GLN A 224 11.90 32.80 7.09
CA GLN A 224 13.08 33.43 7.70
C GLN A 224 13.10 33.30 9.23
N GLU A 225 11.93 33.40 9.88
CA GLU A 225 11.79 33.20 11.31
C GLU A 225 12.06 31.73 11.67
N ALA A 226 11.51 30.79 10.89
CA ALA A 226 11.76 29.37 11.04
C ALA A 226 13.25 29.01 10.88
N LEU A 227 13.93 29.58 9.89
CA LEU A 227 15.37 29.39 9.69
C LEU A 227 16.18 29.87 10.91
N THR A 228 15.88 31.07 11.40
CA THR A 228 16.55 31.64 12.59
C THR A 228 16.37 30.74 13.83
N LEU A 229 15.16 30.21 14.02
CA LEU A 229 14.84 29.30 15.11
C LEU A 229 15.59 27.96 14.97
N ILE A 230 15.56 27.33 13.78
CA ILE A 230 16.22 26.04 13.60
C ILE A 230 17.75 26.14 13.65
N GLU A 231 18.36 27.22 13.17
CA GLU A 231 19.79 27.47 13.33
C GLU A 231 20.18 27.64 14.81
N THR A 232 19.30 28.23 15.61
CA THR A 232 19.50 28.30 17.07
C THR A 232 19.43 26.91 17.69
N ALA A 233 18.48 26.07 17.26
CA ALA A 233 18.42 24.67 17.68
C ALA A 233 19.69 23.90 17.29
N VAL A 234 20.23 24.09 16.08
CA VAL A 234 21.48 23.45 15.61
C VAL A 234 22.66 23.84 16.49
N ARG A 235 22.76 25.12 16.91
CA ARG A 235 23.81 25.57 17.84
C ARG A 235 23.69 24.94 19.23
N LEU A 236 22.47 24.77 19.73
CA LEU A 236 22.22 24.14 21.03
C LEU A 236 22.47 22.63 21.02
N ALA A 237 22.12 21.96 19.91
CA ALA A 237 22.23 20.51 19.77
C ALA A 237 22.84 20.10 18.42
N PRO A 238 24.15 20.35 18.21
CA PRO A 238 24.82 20.09 16.92
C PRO A 238 24.84 18.61 16.53
N GLY A 239 24.67 17.71 17.50
CA GLY A 239 24.60 16.26 17.32
C GLY A 239 23.18 15.68 17.24
N SER A 240 22.12 16.49 17.23
CA SER A 240 20.76 15.99 17.05
C SER A 240 20.44 15.78 15.58
N ALA A 241 20.20 14.52 15.18
CA ALA A 241 19.83 14.17 13.81
C ALA A 241 18.51 14.82 13.38
N ASP A 242 17.48 14.80 14.24
CA ASP A 242 16.19 15.48 14.02
C ASP A 242 16.34 16.98 13.75
N VAL A 243 17.14 17.67 14.57
CA VAL A 243 17.36 19.12 14.43
C VAL A 243 18.03 19.42 13.09
N ARG A 244 19.04 18.62 12.72
CA ARG A 244 19.75 18.75 11.43
C ARG A 244 18.82 18.45 10.26
N TYR A 245 18.03 17.38 10.34
CA TYR A 245 17.02 17.03 9.34
C TYR A 245 16.06 18.18 9.08
N TRP A 246 15.49 18.78 10.13
CA TRP A 246 14.58 19.91 9.99
C TRP A 246 15.24 21.17 9.46
N HIS A 247 16.52 21.39 9.78
CA HIS A 247 17.28 22.48 9.17
C HIS A 247 17.39 22.28 7.65
N TRP A 248 17.82 21.09 7.21
CA TRP A 248 17.91 20.78 5.78
C TRP A 248 16.55 20.76 5.08
N TRP A 249 15.49 20.29 5.75
CA TRP A 249 14.11 20.34 5.26
C TRP A 249 13.67 21.77 4.99
N ILE A 250 13.92 22.69 5.91
CA ILE A 250 13.56 24.12 5.74
C ILE A 250 14.34 24.73 4.58
N LEU A 251 15.64 24.46 4.48
CA LEU A 251 16.45 24.92 3.34
C LEU A 251 15.98 24.35 2.00
N ASN A 252 15.50 23.10 1.99
CA ASN A 252 15.02 22.42 0.79
C ASN A 252 13.63 22.90 0.35
N LYS A 253 12.71 23.10 1.31
CA LYS A 253 11.29 23.40 1.05
C LYS A 253 10.94 24.89 0.96
N THR A 254 11.91 25.78 1.11
CA THR A 254 11.69 27.24 1.07
C THR A 254 12.59 27.92 0.07
N ASP A 255 12.20 29.11 -0.40
CA ASP A 255 12.98 29.92 -1.33
C ASP A 255 13.98 30.86 -0.63
N LEU A 256 14.40 30.51 0.59
CA LEU A 256 15.39 31.29 1.35
C LEU A 256 16.77 31.29 0.69
N LEU A 257 17.10 30.22 -0.05
CA LEU A 257 18.32 30.11 -0.85
C LEU A 257 17.97 29.90 -2.33
N PRO A 258 18.77 30.47 -3.26
CA PRO A 258 18.73 30.08 -4.67
C PRO A 258 18.92 28.57 -4.84
N ALA A 259 18.30 27.99 -5.87
CA ALA A 259 18.31 26.54 -6.08
C ALA A 259 19.73 25.96 -6.18
N GLU A 260 20.65 26.70 -6.80
CA GLU A 260 22.06 26.36 -6.97
C GLU A 260 22.86 26.38 -5.65
N GLU A 261 22.40 27.10 -4.63
CA GLU A 261 23.06 27.21 -3.32
C GLU A 261 22.52 26.22 -2.28
N ARG A 262 21.30 25.70 -2.48
CA ARG A 262 20.63 24.77 -1.54
C ARG A 262 21.45 23.49 -1.33
N ARG A 263 21.85 22.82 -2.42
CA ARG A 263 22.62 21.57 -2.37
C ARG A 263 23.96 21.75 -1.64
N PRO A 264 24.82 22.72 -2.00
CA PRO A 264 26.06 23.00 -1.26
C PRO A 264 25.84 23.28 0.22
N ALA A 265 24.80 24.04 0.58
CA ALA A 265 24.50 24.37 1.98
C ALA A 265 24.09 23.12 2.79
N ILE A 266 23.25 22.26 2.23
CA ILE A 266 22.84 21.01 2.87
C ILE A 266 24.05 20.07 3.02
N GLU A 267 24.87 19.90 1.98
CA GLU A 267 26.07 19.04 2.03
C GLU A 267 27.11 19.54 3.05
N ALA A 268 27.30 20.86 3.17
CA ALA A 268 28.16 21.44 4.20
C ALA A 268 27.64 21.13 5.60
N GLY A 269 26.32 21.29 5.82
CA GLY A 269 25.69 20.95 7.10
C GLY A 269 25.77 19.45 7.43
N ILE A 270 25.69 18.57 6.42
CA ILE A 270 25.92 17.13 6.58
C ILE A 270 27.35 16.86 7.03
N ALA A 271 28.35 17.49 6.40
CA ALA A 271 29.75 17.31 6.77
C ALA A 271 30.02 17.72 8.23
N GLU A 272 29.43 18.83 8.69
CA GLU A 272 29.50 19.26 10.10
C GLU A 272 28.84 18.25 11.04
N TYR A 273 27.63 17.78 10.71
CA TYR A 273 26.92 16.78 11.52
C TYR A 273 27.75 15.49 11.67
N ARG A 274 28.35 15.02 10.57
CA ARG A 274 29.20 13.82 10.56
C ARG A 274 30.45 13.95 11.40
N GLN A 275 31.02 15.15 11.54
CA GLN A 275 32.13 15.41 12.46
C GLN A 275 31.68 15.35 13.92
N ALA A 276 30.46 15.80 14.21
CA ALA A 276 29.90 15.75 15.56
C ALA A 276 29.45 14.33 15.97
N VAL A 277 28.88 13.56 15.04
CA VAL A 277 28.31 12.23 15.29
C VAL A 277 28.57 11.29 14.10
N PRO A 278 29.69 10.53 14.09
CA PRO A 278 30.11 9.78 12.91
C PRO A 278 29.35 8.47 12.65
N GLU A 279 28.69 7.83 13.63
CA GLU A 279 28.15 6.47 13.45
C GLU A 279 26.84 6.21 14.22
N ALA A 280 25.95 7.20 14.18
CA ALA A 280 24.62 7.16 14.76
C ALA A 280 23.61 6.43 13.85
N LEU A 281 22.89 5.41 14.33
CA LEU A 281 21.92 4.65 13.51
C LEU A 281 20.80 5.54 12.97
N HIS A 282 20.18 6.35 13.83
CA HIS A 282 19.12 7.28 13.41
C HIS A 282 19.69 8.38 12.51
N GLY A 283 20.92 8.84 12.81
CA GLY A 283 21.67 9.74 11.93
C GLY A 283 21.87 9.19 10.51
N LEU A 284 22.25 7.92 10.38
CA LEU A 284 22.43 7.26 9.08
C LEU A 284 21.11 7.15 8.30
N THR A 285 20.00 6.80 8.96
CA THR A 285 18.66 6.79 8.35
C THR A 285 18.26 8.18 7.83
N MET A 286 18.48 9.23 8.61
CA MET A 286 18.18 10.61 8.19
C MET A 286 19.06 11.06 7.03
N LEU A 287 20.34 10.69 7.02
CA LEU A 287 21.24 11.02 5.91
C LEU A 287 20.84 10.31 4.62
N ALA A 288 20.49 9.03 4.68
CA ALA A 288 19.97 8.30 3.53
C ALA A 288 18.71 8.98 2.96
N THR A 289 17.77 9.34 3.84
CA THR A 289 16.54 10.08 3.47
C THR A 289 16.86 11.43 2.81
N VAL A 290 17.77 12.21 3.38
CA VAL A 290 18.14 13.54 2.84
C VAL A 290 18.81 13.41 1.47
N TYR A 291 19.70 12.44 1.30
CA TYR A 291 20.36 12.24 0.01
C TYR A 291 19.39 11.81 -1.09
N SER A 292 18.45 10.92 -0.77
CA SER A 292 17.40 10.50 -1.70
C SER A 292 16.41 11.63 -1.97
N ASP A 293 15.70 12.10 -0.94
CA ASP A 293 14.50 12.93 -1.12
C ASP A 293 14.82 14.41 -1.38
N PHE A 294 15.96 14.93 -0.91
CA PHE A 294 16.28 16.37 -1.02
C PHE A 294 17.36 16.61 -2.05
N LEU A 295 18.34 15.71 -2.14
CA LEU A 295 19.50 15.85 -3.01
C LEU A 295 19.41 14.96 -4.24
N GLU A 296 18.36 14.15 -4.41
CA GLU A 296 18.15 13.29 -5.58
C GLU A 296 19.42 12.47 -5.93
N ASN A 297 20.07 11.92 -4.90
CA ASN A 297 21.32 11.18 -5.02
C ASN A 297 21.17 9.81 -4.37
N GLU A 298 20.57 8.88 -5.12
CA GLU A 298 20.33 7.51 -4.70
C GLU A 298 21.61 6.71 -4.43
N GLU A 299 22.70 7.01 -5.13
CA GLU A 299 23.99 6.33 -4.91
C GLU A 299 24.51 6.61 -3.49
N LYS A 300 24.50 7.89 -3.07
CA LYS A 300 24.88 8.28 -1.71
C LYS A 300 23.87 7.79 -0.68
N ALA A 301 22.57 7.81 -0.98
CA ALA A 301 21.56 7.26 -0.08
C ALA A 301 21.82 5.77 0.21
N ALA A 302 22.05 4.97 -0.82
CA ALA A 302 22.40 3.56 -0.72
C ALA A 302 23.70 3.30 0.06
N GLU A 303 24.69 4.21 -0.02
CA GLU A 303 25.91 4.13 0.80
C GLU A 303 25.59 4.21 2.30
N TYR A 304 24.69 5.11 2.71
CA TYR A 304 24.27 5.25 4.11
C TYR A 304 23.38 4.10 4.58
N GLU A 305 22.49 3.61 3.72
CA GLU A 305 21.69 2.40 3.96
C GLU A 305 22.57 1.17 4.18
N THR A 306 23.59 0.99 3.34
CA THR A 306 24.57 -0.11 3.48
C THR A 306 25.31 -0.03 4.82
N LYS A 307 25.74 1.18 5.22
CA LYS A 307 26.38 1.40 6.53
C LYS A 307 25.44 1.10 7.69
N LEU A 308 24.18 1.53 7.59
CA LEU A 308 23.14 1.28 8.59
C LEU A 308 22.92 -0.22 8.80
N VAL A 309 22.74 -0.96 7.70
CA VAL A 309 22.59 -2.42 7.69
C VAL A 309 23.84 -3.11 8.28
N ALA A 310 25.04 -2.66 7.92
CA ALA A 310 26.28 -3.25 8.42
C ALA A 310 26.46 -3.06 9.94
N LEU A 311 25.99 -1.94 10.49
CA LEU A 311 26.11 -1.62 11.91
C LEU A 311 25.04 -2.31 12.76
N ALA A 312 23.81 -2.41 12.28
CA ALA A 312 22.69 -2.97 13.03
C ALA A 312 21.70 -3.70 12.12
N PRO A 313 22.05 -4.88 11.57
CA PRO A 313 21.24 -5.59 10.58
C PRO A 313 19.87 -6.02 11.13
N GLU A 314 19.76 -6.24 12.43
CA GLU A 314 18.52 -6.61 13.12
C GLU A 314 17.70 -5.39 13.61
N SER A 315 18.14 -4.16 13.30
CA SER A 315 17.38 -2.97 13.67
C SER A 315 16.22 -2.73 12.72
N ARG A 316 15.14 -2.10 13.21
CA ARG A 316 14.02 -1.70 12.35
C ARG A 316 14.43 -0.58 11.37
N GLN A 317 15.48 0.18 11.66
CA GLN A 317 16.11 1.09 10.69
C GLN A 317 16.74 0.31 9.53
N ALA A 318 17.38 -0.84 9.79
CA ALA A 318 17.85 -1.74 8.73
C ALA A 318 16.67 -2.34 7.95
N SER A 319 15.54 -2.65 8.60
CA SER A 319 14.31 -3.08 7.92
C SER A 319 13.85 -2.06 6.86
N TRP A 320 13.84 -0.76 7.19
CA TRP A 320 13.56 0.31 6.22
C TRP A 320 14.55 0.35 5.05
N ALA A 321 15.85 0.14 5.32
CA ALA A 321 16.87 0.06 4.27
C ALA A 321 16.67 -1.16 3.35
N TYR A 322 16.34 -2.33 3.92
CA TYR A 322 16.01 -3.53 3.13
C TYR A 322 14.78 -3.32 2.25
N GLN A 323 13.76 -2.61 2.73
CA GLN A 323 12.57 -2.29 1.95
C GLN A 323 12.90 -1.39 0.75
N ARG A 324 13.71 -0.34 0.95
CA ARG A 324 14.16 0.55 -0.13
C ARG A 324 15.01 -0.19 -1.15
N GLU A 325 15.95 -1.02 -0.67
CA GLU A 325 16.78 -1.87 -1.51
C GLU A 325 15.92 -2.80 -2.38
N TYR A 326 14.93 -3.47 -1.77
CA TYR A 326 14.03 -4.37 -2.48
C TYR A 326 13.19 -3.64 -3.55
N LYS A 327 12.58 -2.50 -3.22
CA LYS A 327 11.77 -1.71 -4.17
C LYS A 327 12.56 -1.24 -5.39
N ARG A 328 13.83 -0.88 -5.19
CA ARG A 328 14.72 -0.52 -6.30
C ARG A 328 15.01 -1.73 -7.19
N ILE A 329 15.39 -2.86 -6.59
CA ILE A 329 15.67 -4.11 -7.33
C ILE A 329 14.41 -4.58 -8.07
N GLU A 330 13.25 -4.57 -7.42
CA GLU A 330 11.94 -4.90 -7.99
C GLU A 330 11.67 -4.07 -9.26
N SER A 331 11.80 -2.74 -9.17
CA SER A 331 11.56 -1.84 -10.31
C SER A 331 12.53 -2.06 -11.48
N GLU A 332 13.80 -2.35 -11.19
CA GLU A 332 14.81 -2.69 -12.21
C GLU A 332 14.47 -4.03 -12.89
N LEU A 333 14.12 -5.04 -12.11
CA LEU A 333 13.79 -6.37 -12.64
C LEU A 333 12.47 -6.38 -13.43
N GLU A 334 11.48 -5.61 -13.01
CA GLU A 334 10.20 -5.45 -13.71
C GLU A 334 10.42 -4.78 -15.08
N SER A 335 11.16 -3.67 -15.11
CA SER A 335 11.48 -2.95 -16.35
C SER A 335 12.22 -3.85 -17.36
N GLU A 336 13.11 -4.70 -16.87
CA GLU A 336 13.87 -5.65 -17.68
C GLU A 336 12.98 -6.79 -18.19
N ARG A 337 12.11 -7.35 -17.35
CA ARG A 337 11.12 -8.37 -17.71
C ARG A 337 10.24 -7.89 -18.85
N ASP A 338 9.65 -6.70 -18.72
CA ASP A 338 8.75 -6.12 -19.72
C ASP A 338 9.48 -5.82 -21.05
N ARG A 339 10.79 -5.59 -21.02
CA ARG A 339 11.60 -5.48 -22.25
C ARG A 339 11.79 -6.86 -22.89
N ILE A 340 12.22 -7.85 -22.12
CA ILE A 340 12.47 -9.22 -22.61
C ILE A 340 11.19 -9.83 -23.18
N GLU A 341 10.05 -9.63 -22.52
CA GLU A 341 8.74 -10.10 -23.00
C GLU A 341 8.42 -9.56 -24.40
N ARG A 342 8.61 -8.25 -24.61
CA ARG A 342 8.35 -7.60 -25.91
C ARG A 342 9.33 -8.04 -27.01
N GLU A 343 10.60 -8.27 -26.66
CA GLU A 343 11.64 -8.60 -27.64
C GLU A 343 11.68 -10.09 -27.98
N HIS A 344 11.48 -10.97 -26.99
CA HIS A 344 11.73 -12.40 -27.08
C HIS A 344 10.53 -13.29 -26.72
N GLY A 345 9.48 -12.73 -26.10
CA GLY A 345 8.28 -13.46 -25.67
C GLY A 345 8.45 -14.19 -24.34
N GLU A 346 7.30 -14.50 -23.71
CA GLU A 346 7.21 -15.15 -22.38
C GLU A 346 7.76 -16.59 -22.37
N ASP A 347 7.79 -17.26 -23.52
CA ASP A 347 8.31 -18.61 -23.69
C ASP A 347 9.84 -18.67 -23.84
N SER A 348 10.51 -17.51 -23.92
CA SER A 348 11.96 -17.47 -24.08
C SER A 348 12.70 -17.90 -22.81
N GLN A 349 13.86 -18.52 -22.97
CA GLN A 349 14.72 -18.87 -21.82
C GLN A 349 15.13 -17.62 -21.03
N GLU A 350 15.32 -16.49 -21.71
CA GLU A 350 15.70 -15.22 -21.08
C GLU A 350 14.58 -14.68 -20.17
N TYR A 351 13.31 -14.79 -20.60
CA TYR A 351 12.17 -14.43 -19.74
C TYR A 351 12.11 -15.34 -18.51
N GLN A 352 12.29 -16.65 -18.70
CA GLN A 352 12.31 -17.62 -17.60
C GLN A 352 13.48 -17.39 -16.63
N ASP A 353 14.64 -16.97 -17.11
CA ASP A 353 15.78 -16.59 -16.27
C ASP A 353 15.50 -15.29 -15.50
N GLN A 354 14.79 -14.34 -16.12
CA GLN A 354 14.37 -13.09 -15.47
C GLN A 354 13.37 -13.34 -14.33
N LEU A 355 12.39 -14.24 -14.51
CA LEU A 355 11.48 -14.64 -13.43
C LEU A 355 12.23 -15.22 -12.22
N ARG A 356 13.30 -16.00 -12.46
CA ARG A 356 14.15 -16.52 -11.36
C ARG A 356 14.84 -15.40 -10.59
N LEU A 357 15.28 -14.35 -11.26
CA LEU A 357 15.87 -13.18 -10.59
C LEU A 357 14.85 -12.46 -9.71
N VAL A 358 13.60 -12.35 -10.16
CA VAL A 358 12.49 -11.81 -9.36
C VAL A 358 12.26 -12.65 -8.10
N CYS A 359 12.17 -13.98 -8.24
CA CYS A 359 12.04 -14.90 -7.11
C CYS A 359 13.23 -14.77 -6.14
N ASP A 360 14.46 -14.78 -6.64
CA ASP A 360 15.69 -14.62 -5.85
C ASP A 360 15.69 -13.32 -5.05
N ALA A 361 15.28 -12.21 -5.67
CA ALA A 361 15.18 -10.92 -5.00
C ALA A 361 14.13 -10.94 -3.89
N ALA A 362 12.95 -11.51 -4.16
CA ALA A 362 11.88 -11.65 -3.16
C ALA A 362 12.32 -12.53 -1.98
N TYR A 363 12.91 -13.70 -2.23
CA TYR A 363 13.42 -14.58 -1.16
C TYR A 363 14.51 -13.91 -0.34
N ARG A 364 15.51 -13.28 -0.97
CA ARG A 364 16.56 -12.54 -0.25
C ARG A 364 15.99 -11.40 0.60
N PHE A 365 14.95 -10.75 0.10
CA PHE A 365 14.24 -9.74 0.87
C PHE A 365 13.51 -10.35 2.05
N LEU A 366 12.85 -11.52 1.90
CA LEU A 366 12.09 -12.24 2.92
C LEU A 366 12.95 -12.97 3.99
N GLU A 367 14.22 -13.26 3.68
CA GLU A 367 15.20 -13.84 4.62
C GLU A 367 15.81 -12.84 5.62
N LYS A 368 15.63 -11.53 5.44
CA LYS A 368 16.18 -10.51 6.35
C LYS A 368 15.58 -10.61 7.77
N PRO A 369 16.34 -10.27 8.83
CA PRO A 369 15.84 -10.30 10.20
C PRO A 369 14.88 -9.13 10.48
N LEU A 370 13.88 -9.36 11.35
CA LEU A 370 12.95 -8.37 11.93
C LEU A 370 12.26 -7.46 10.90
N TYR A 371 11.02 -7.77 10.55
CA TYR A 371 10.20 -6.92 9.70
C TYR A 371 9.24 -6.10 10.52
N ASN A 372 9.29 -4.80 10.29
CA ASN A 372 8.13 -3.98 10.54
C ASN A 372 7.24 -4.01 9.31
N ASP A 373 6.30 -4.95 9.26
CA ASP A 373 5.36 -5.09 8.13
C ASP A 373 4.20 -4.08 8.19
N SER A 374 4.35 -2.97 8.92
CA SER A 374 3.32 -1.91 9.01
C SER A 374 2.91 -1.32 7.66
N PHE A 375 3.68 -1.55 6.59
CA PHE A 375 3.42 -1.07 5.25
C PHE A 375 3.04 -2.19 4.25
N GLY A 376 2.89 -3.44 4.71
CA GLY A 376 2.50 -4.59 3.87
C GLY A 376 3.56 -5.03 2.85
N ASP A 377 4.83 -4.72 3.09
CA ASP A 377 5.93 -5.01 2.16
C ASP A 377 6.19 -6.52 2.05
N ARG A 378 5.95 -7.31 3.10
CA ARG A 378 5.99 -8.78 2.98
C ARG A 378 4.89 -9.28 2.06
N GLY A 379 3.67 -8.76 2.23
CA GLY A 379 2.55 -9.05 1.34
C GLY A 379 2.87 -8.75 -0.13
N ARG A 380 3.52 -7.61 -0.40
CA ARG A 380 4.04 -7.26 -1.74
C ARG A 380 5.04 -8.31 -2.24
N ALA A 381 6.05 -8.65 -1.45
CA ALA A 381 7.07 -9.62 -1.85
C ALA A 381 6.48 -11.01 -2.15
N TYR A 382 5.53 -11.49 -1.35
CA TYR A 382 4.83 -12.75 -1.62
C TYR A 382 3.93 -12.70 -2.86
N ARG A 383 3.32 -11.56 -3.18
CA ARG A 383 2.58 -11.38 -4.43
C ARG A 383 3.49 -11.45 -5.64
N ASN A 384 4.59 -10.71 -5.62
CA ASN A 384 5.58 -10.74 -6.70
C ASN A 384 6.17 -12.14 -6.88
N LEU A 385 6.39 -12.86 -5.77
CA LEU A 385 6.81 -14.25 -5.80
C LEU A 385 5.74 -15.15 -6.41
N PHE A 386 4.46 -15.01 -6.02
CA PHE A 386 3.35 -15.75 -6.61
C PHE A 386 3.27 -15.55 -8.14
N GLU A 387 3.24 -14.29 -8.60
CA GLU A 387 3.16 -13.94 -10.02
C GLU A 387 4.34 -14.50 -10.81
N ALA A 388 5.56 -14.39 -10.27
CA ALA A 388 6.74 -14.91 -10.93
C ALA A 388 6.75 -16.45 -11.00
N LEU A 389 6.37 -17.14 -9.92
CA LEU A 389 6.31 -18.60 -9.87
C LEU A 389 5.20 -19.17 -10.78
N GLU A 390 4.06 -18.49 -10.87
CA GLU A 390 2.96 -18.86 -11.75
C GLU A 390 3.34 -18.76 -13.24
N ALA A 391 4.11 -17.73 -13.61
CA ALA A 391 4.59 -17.54 -14.98
C ALA A 391 5.75 -18.48 -15.39
N MET A 392 6.33 -19.23 -14.44
CA MET A 392 7.44 -20.13 -14.71
C MET A 392 7.01 -21.40 -15.45
N LYS A 393 7.89 -21.90 -16.33
CA LYS A 393 7.68 -23.16 -17.08
C LYS A 393 8.83 -24.15 -16.81
N PRO A 394 8.59 -25.32 -16.16
CA PRO A 394 7.35 -25.70 -15.48
C PRO A 394 7.13 -24.93 -14.16
N ILE A 395 5.87 -24.83 -13.74
CA ILE A 395 5.49 -24.18 -12.48
C ILE A 395 6.04 -24.97 -11.27
N PRO A 396 6.81 -24.33 -10.37
CA PRO A 396 7.29 -24.95 -9.13
C PRO A 396 6.17 -25.01 -8.08
N ALA A 397 5.30 -26.01 -8.19
CA ALA A 397 4.05 -26.11 -7.42
C ALA A 397 4.20 -26.00 -5.88
N GLU A 398 5.26 -26.54 -5.28
CA GLU A 398 5.49 -26.44 -3.83
C GLU A 398 5.85 -25.02 -3.40
N GLU A 399 6.70 -24.35 -4.16
CA GLU A 399 7.05 -22.95 -3.91
C GLU A 399 5.86 -22.03 -4.13
N LEU A 400 5.06 -22.28 -5.18
CA LEU A 400 3.82 -21.55 -5.44
C LEU A 400 2.86 -21.70 -4.26
N ALA A 401 2.60 -22.93 -3.81
CA ALA A 401 1.74 -23.19 -2.66
C ALA A 401 2.25 -22.50 -1.37
N ASN A 402 3.56 -22.49 -1.13
CA ASN A 402 4.16 -21.74 -0.02
C ASN A 402 3.92 -20.23 -0.16
N ALA A 403 4.14 -19.66 -1.35
CA ALA A 403 3.90 -18.25 -1.61
C ALA A 403 2.43 -17.88 -1.36
N VAL A 404 1.47 -18.72 -1.77
CA VAL A 404 0.03 -18.50 -1.51
C VAL A 404 -0.28 -18.50 -0.01
N ARG A 405 0.22 -19.48 0.76
CA ARG A 405 0.00 -19.54 2.22
C ARG A 405 0.47 -18.26 2.92
N GLU A 406 1.69 -17.84 2.62
CA GLU A 406 2.28 -16.66 3.25
C GLU A 406 1.62 -15.36 2.74
N MET A 407 1.25 -15.31 1.45
CA MET A 407 0.51 -14.16 0.89
C MET A 407 -0.82 -13.96 1.62
N VAL A 408 -1.57 -15.03 1.91
CA VAL A 408 -2.82 -14.93 2.67
C VAL A 408 -2.61 -14.32 4.06
N GLN A 409 -1.45 -14.56 4.68
CA GLN A 409 -1.11 -14.05 6.00
C GLN A 409 -0.68 -12.57 5.99
N TYR A 410 0.13 -12.15 5.01
CA TYR A 410 0.80 -10.83 5.05
C TYR A 410 0.25 -9.81 4.05
N GLU A 411 -0.46 -10.23 3.01
CA GLU A 411 -1.06 -9.32 2.04
C GLU A 411 -2.35 -8.71 2.61
N GLN A 412 -2.45 -7.38 2.61
CA GLN A 412 -3.57 -6.65 3.23
C GLN A 412 -4.42 -5.84 2.24
N LEU A 413 -4.04 -5.75 0.96
CA LEU A 413 -4.64 -4.83 -0.01
C LEU A 413 -5.69 -5.49 -0.90
N SER A 414 -5.56 -6.77 -1.25
CA SER A 414 -6.39 -7.40 -2.29
C SER A 414 -6.99 -8.75 -1.86
N PRO A 415 -8.25 -8.74 -1.37
CA PRO A 415 -9.00 -9.96 -1.12
C PRO A 415 -9.16 -10.84 -2.37
N HIS A 416 -9.28 -10.22 -3.55
CA HIS A 416 -9.40 -10.93 -4.82
C HIS A 416 -8.17 -11.82 -5.08
N PHE A 417 -6.95 -11.27 -5.03
CA PHE A 417 -5.75 -12.09 -5.23
C PHE A 417 -5.62 -13.23 -4.21
N LYS A 418 -5.85 -12.94 -2.92
CA LYS A 418 -5.67 -13.91 -1.83
C LYS A 418 -6.65 -15.07 -1.87
N TYR A 419 -7.91 -14.78 -2.20
CA TYR A 419 -9.01 -15.72 -1.98
C TYR A 419 -9.67 -16.21 -3.28
N SER A 420 -9.31 -15.66 -4.44
CA SER A 420 -9.74 -16.19 -5.73
C SER A 420 -8.59 -16.67 -6.62
N ILE A 421 -7.79 -15.76 -7.18
CA ILE A 421 -6.75 -16.07 -8.19
C ILE A 421 -5.74 -17.10 -7.66
N ALA A 422 -5.14 -16.83 -6.50
CA ALA A 422 -4.08 -17.68 -5.97
C ALA A 422 -4.56 -19.09 -5.58
N PRO A 423 -5.72 -19.26 -4.91
CA PRO A 423 -6.32 -20.58 -4.71
C PRO A 423 -6.63 -21.34 -6.00
N ILE A 424 -7.15 -20.68 -7.04
CA ILE A 424 -7.42 -21.33 -8.34
C ILE A 424 -6.12 -21.88 -8.94
N SER A 425 -5.07 -21.06 -8.96
CA SER A 425 -3.74 -21.44 -9.45
C SER A 425 -3.18 -22.61 -8.65
N MET A 426 -3.18 -22.50 -7.32
CA MET A 426 -2.73 -23.55 -6.40
C MET A 426 -3.49 -24.87 -6.59
N ALA A 427 -4.81 -24.82 -6.81
CA ALA A 427 -5.64 -26.00 -6.99
C ALA A 427 -5.35 -26.80 -8.27
N ASN A 428 -4.74 -26.17 -9.27
CA ASN A 428 -4.34 -26.85 -10.50
C ASN A 428 -3.13 -27.79 -10.30
N HIS A 429 -2.51 -27.78 -9.10
CA HIS A 429 -1.33 -28.55 -8.79
C HIS A 429 -1.53 -29.51 -7.60
N THR A 430 -1.27 -30.80 -7.82
CA THR A 430 -1.31 -31.82 -6.76
C THR A 430 -0.15 -31.63 -5.76
N PRO A 431 -0.38 -31.77 -4.44
CA PRO A 431 -1.61 -32.19 -3.74
C PRO A 431 -2.46 -31.03 -3.17
N TYR A 432 -2.37 -29.82 -3.71
CA TYR A 432 -2.78 -28.60 -2.99
C TYR A 432 -4.26 -28.20 -3.12
N ALA A 433 -5.07 -28.92 -3.90
CA ALA A 433 -6.46 -28.55 -4.17
C ALA A 433 -7.35 -28.47 -2.92
N GLU A 434 -7.20 -29.40 -1.97
CA GLU A 434 -7.99 -29.38 -0.72
C GLU A 434 -7.68 -28.14 0.12
N GLU A 435 -6.39 -27.80 0.23
CA GLU A 435 -5.93 -26.63 0.95
C GLU A 435 -6.34 -25.32 0.26
N ALA A 436 -6.25 -25.27 -1.08
CA ALA A 436 -6.72 -24.13 -1.86
C ALA A 436 -8.22 -23.86 -1.62
N ALA A 437 -9.04 -24.91 -1.54
CA ALA A 437 -10.46 -24.75 -1.24
C ALA A 437 -10.70 -24.14 0.16
N GLU A 438 -9.94 -24.55 1.17
CA GLU A 438 -10.06 -23.98 2.51
C GLU A 438 -9.58 -22.53 2.58
N ILE A 439 -8.51 -22.18 1.86
CA ILE A 439 -8.05 -20.79 1.73
C ILE A 439 -9.17 -19.94 1.09
N ALA A 440 -9.73 -20.38 -0.05
CA ALA A 440 -10.78 -19.65 -0.75
C ALA A 440 -12.02 -19.44 0.15
N ARG A 441 -12.45 -20.46 0.91
CA ARG A 441 -13.57 -20.33 1.88
C ARG A 441 -13.33 -19.25 2.93
N GLY A 442 -12.10 -19.09 3.41
CA GLY A 442 -11.73 -18.02 4.32
C GLY A 442 -12.01 -16.62 3.75
N GLY A 443 -12.04 -16.50 2.42
CA GLY A 443 -12.34 -15.26 1.71
C GLY A 443 -13.76 -14.74 1.90
N ILE A 444 -14.75 -15.61 2.14
CA ILE A 444 -16.16 -15.18 2.30
C ILE A 444 -16.28 -14.22 3.49
N GLN A 445 -15.79 -14.64 4.67
CA GLN A 445 -15.88 -13.80 5.86
C GLN A 445 -14.99 -12.55 5.74
N ALA A 446 -13.78 -12.70 5.17
CA ALA A 446 -12.88 -11.58 4.96
C ALA A 446 -13.47 -10.48 4.05
N ILE A 447 -14.20 -10.88 2.99
CA ILE A 447 -14.90 -9.95 2.10
C ILE A 447 -16.08 -9.29 2.81
N LEU A 448 -16.86 -10.05 3.59
CA LEU A 448 -18.00 -9.51 4.34
C LEU A 448 -17.55 -8.48 5.38
N ASP A 449 -16.52 -8.80 6.16
CA ASP A 449 -15.97 -7.89 7.18
C ASP A 449 -15.47 -6.60 6.53
N LYS A 450 -14.76 -6.72 5.40
CA LYS A 450 -14.26 -5.56 4.66
C LYS A 450 -15.38 -4.73 4.03
N ALA A 451 -16.41 -5.39 3.50
CA ALA A 451 -17.57 -4.70 2.94
C ALA A 451 -18.35 -3.92 4.00
N GLU A 452 -18.44 -4.45 5.23
CA GLU A 452 -19.02 -3.74 6.38
C GLU A 452 -18.15 -2.55 6.81
N GLU A 453 -16.83 -2.74 6.93
CA GLU A 453 -15.88 -1.70 7.32
C GLU A 453 -15.86 -0.53 6.32
N ASP A 454 -15.81 -0.83 5.02
CA ASP A 454 -15.68 0.16 3.95
C ASP A 454 -17.04 0.66 3.43
N GLY A 455 -18.16 0.09 3.87
CA GLY A 455 -19.51 0.44 3.42
C GLY A 455 -19.77 0.16 1.94
N TRP A 456 -19.47 -1.05 1.46
CA TRP A 456 -19.65 -1.43 0.05
C TRP A 456 -21.12 -1.59 -0.35
N GLU A 457 -21.44 -1.16 -1.57
CA GLU A 457 -22.74 -1.44 -2.22
C GLU A 457 -22.88 -2.91 -2.61
N GLU A 458 -24.12 -3.41 -2.72
CA GLU A 458 -24.43 -4.82 -3.00
C GLU A 458 -23.77 -5.34 -4.29
N SER A 459 -23.75 -4.54 -5.35
CA SER A 459 -23.11 -4.93 -6.62
C SER A 459 -21.61 -5.17 -6.47
N ARG A 460 -20.92 -4.34 -5.68
CA ARG A 460 -19.50 -4.51 -5.38
C ARG A 460 -19.26 -5.74 -4.53
N LEU A 461 -20.11 -5.99 -3.52
CA LEU A 461 -20.03 -7.19 -2.69
C LEU A 461 -20.22 -8.46 -3.55
N ASN A 462 -21.24 -8.49 -4.40
CA ASN A 462 -21.54 -9.63 -5.27
C ASN A 462 -20.39 -9.93 -6.23
N TYR A 463 -19.72 -8.90 -6.76
CA TYR A 463 -18.53 -9.08 -7.61
C TYR A 463 -17.43 -9.90 -6.88
N TYR A 464 -17.00 -9.47 -5.69
CA TYR A 464 -15.94 -10.19 -4.97
C TYR A 464 -16.38 -11.56 -4.47
N LEU A 465 -17.63 -11.71 -4.03
CA LEU A 465 -18.15 -13.02 -3.62
C LEU A 465 -18.26 -13.99 -4.80
N THR A 466 -18.57 -13.51 -6.01
CA THR A 466 -18.57 -14.34 -7.22
C THR A 466 -17.21 -14.99 -7.43
N ASP A 467 -16.13 -14.20 -7.40
CA ASP A 467 -14.78 -14.72 -7.62
C ASP A 467 -14.33 -15.72 -6.55
N VAL A 468 -14.76 -15.51 -5.30
CA VAL A 468 -14.44 -16.45 -4.21
C VAL A 468 -15.25 -17.74 -4.35
N HIS A 469 -16.53 -17.66 -4.70
CA HIS A 469 -17.34 -18.86 -4.95
C HIS A 469 -16.82 -19.67 -6.15
N ASP A 470 -16.35 -19.00 -7.20
CA ASP A 470 -15.66 -19.64 -8.32
C ASP A 470 -14.42 -20.41 -7.85
N ALA A 471 -13.55 -19.76 -7.06
CA ALA A 471 -12.36 -20.39 -6.53
C ALA A 471 -12.63 -21.58 -5.60
N ILE A 472 -13.62 -21.46 -4.70
CA ILE A 472 -14.06 -22.58 -3.84
C ILE A 472 -14.55 -23.74 -4.72
N GLY A 473 -15.35 -23.42 -5.72
CA GLY A 473 -15.96 -24.40 -6.62
C GLY A 473 -14.91 -25.16 -7.42
N TRP A 474 -14.00 -24.44 -8.06
CA TRP A 474 -12.91 -25.03 -8.83
C TRP A 474 -11.95 -25.85 -7.96
N ALA A 475 -11.53 -25.31 -6.81
CA ALA A 475 -10.63 -26.02 -5.91
C ALA A 475 -11.28 -27.29 -5.33
N SER A 476 -12.57 -27.23 -4.97
CA SER A 476 -13.33 -28.38 -4.50
C SER A 476 -13.47 -29.46 -5.59
N TYR A 477 -13.73 -29.06 -6.83
CA TYR A 477 -13.71 -29.97 -7.97
C TYR A 477 -12.35 -30.65 -8.14
N LYS A 478 -11.25 -29.90 -8.13
CA LYS A 478 -9.88 -30.43 -8.23
C LYS A 478 -9.50 -31.35 -7.06
N ALA A 479 -10.08 -31.12 -5.88
CA ALA A 479 -9.94 -31.99 -4.72
C ALA A 479 -10.79 -33.29 -4.81
N GLY A 480 -11.59 -33.46 -5.87
CA GLY A 480 -12.46 -34.61 -6.08
C GLY A 480 -13.86 -34.50 -5.47
N ARG A 481 -14.23 -33.33 -4.91
CA ARG A 481 -15.56 -33.05 -4.35
C ARG A 481 -16.47 -32.47 -5.43
N ILE A 482 -16.74 -33.25 -6.47
CA ILE A 482 -17.40 -32.80 -7.72
C ILE A 482 -18.74 -32.08 -7.46
N GLN A 483 -19.60 -32.65 -6.61
CA GLN A 483 -20.93 -32.09 -6.35
C GLN A 483 -20.88 -30.77 -5.57
N GLU A 484 -19.90 -30.62 -4.67
CA GLU A 484 -19.67 -29.37 -3.96
C GLU A 484 -19.12 -28.32 -4.93
N GLY A 485 -18.12 -28.70 -5.74
CA GLY A 485 -17.55 -27.84 -6.76
C GLY A 485 -18.63 -27.24 -7.68
N ARG A 486 -19.55 -28.09 -8.16
CA ARG A 486 -20.69 -27.65 -8.97
C ARG A 486 -21.58 -26.62 -8.25
N ASN A 487 -21.98 -26.91 -7.01
CA ASN A 487 -22.90 -26.05 -6.27
C ASN A 487 -22.32 -24.64 -6.03
N GLU A 488 -21.01 -24.57 -5.75
CA GLU A 488 -20.33 -23.29 -5.51
C GLU A 488 -20.15 -22.49 -6.82
N LEU A 489 -19.86 -23.18 -7.94
CA LEU A 489 -19.83 -22.54 -9.26
C LEU A 489 -21.21 -22.03 -9.71
N GLU A 490 -22.27 -22.82 -9.50
CA GLU A 490 -23.66 -22.39 -9.74
C GLU A 490 -23.99 -21.15 -8.89
N ARG A 491 -23.54 -21.13 -7.62
CA ARG A 491 -23.71 -19.98 -6.72
C ARG A 491 -22.94 -18.74 -7.14
N ALA A 492 -21.72 -18.89 -7.69
CA ALA A 492 -20.99 -17.78 -8.27
C ALA A 492 -21.82 -17.13 -9.39
N LEU A 493 -22.39 -17.95 -10.28
CA LEU A 493 -23.20 -17.47 -11.40
C LEU A 493 -24.57 -16.91 -11.00
N GLU A 494 -25.13 -17.34 -9.85
CA GLU A 494 -26.31 -16.71 -9.25
C GLU A 494 -26.03 -15.28 -8.75
N LEU A 495 -24.82 -15.03 -8.25
CA LEU A 495 -24.38 -13.69 -7.80
C LEU A 495 -24.06 -12.78 -8.99
N SER A 496 -23.38 -13.33 -10.00
CA SER A 496 -23.08 -12.63 -11.25
C SER A 496 -23.01 -13.61 -12.42
N GLY A 497 -24.00 -13.52 -13.31
CA GLY A 497 -24.09 -14.40 -14.50
C GLY A 497 -23.05 -14.12 -15.58
N THR A 498 -22.18 -13.11 -15.40
CA THR A 498 -21.20 -12.67 -16.40
C THR A 498 -19.76 -13.01 -16.00
N ASN A 499 -19.52 -14.00 -15.13
CA ASN A 499 -18.17 -14.42 -14.77
C ASN A 499 -17.66 -15.53 -15.71
N THR A 500 -16.73 -15.20 -16.61
CA THR A 500 -16.14 -16.14 -17.58
C THR A 500 -15.50 -17.35 -16.92
N SER A 501 -14.75 -17.14 -15.84
CA SER A 501 -13.99 -18.21 -15.17
C SER A 501 -14.93 -19.24 -14.55
N ALA A 502 -15.98 -18.77 -13.88
CA ALA A 502 -17.02 -19.64 -13.31
C ALA A 502 -17.76 -20.45 -14.40
N HIS A 503 -18.11 -19.83 -15.53
CA HIS A 503 -18.71 -20.53 -16.67
C HIS A 503 -17.79 -21.60 -17.27
N TYR A 504 -16.51 -21.29 -17.41
CA TYR A 504 -15.50 -22.24 -17.89
C TYR A 504 -15.36 -23.42 -16.91
N HIS A 505 -15.16 -23.15 -15.63
CA HIS A 505 -15.02 -24.17 -14.60
C HIS A 505 -16.27 -25.04 -14.47
N LEU A 506 -17.46 -24.45 -14.57
CA LEU A 506 -18.73 -25.19 -14.51
C LEU A 506 -18.91 -26.10 -15.73
N GLY A 507 -18.56 -25.63 -16.93
CA GLY A 507 -18.55 -26.47 -18.14
C GLY A 507 -17.62 -27.67 -18.00
N GLN A 508 -16.41 -27.47 -17.44
CA GLN A 508 -15.46 -28.56 -17.17
C GLN A 508 -16.03 -29.59 -16.18
N VAL A 509 -16.75 -29.13 -15.14
CA VAL A 509 -17.44 -30.03 -14.20
C VAL A 509 -18.54 -30.83 -14.92
N PHE A 510 -19.32 -30.21 -15.80
CA PHE A 510 -20.33 -30.92 -16.58
C PHE A 510 -19.74 -31.97 -17.52
N GLU A 511 -18.60 -31.68 -18.17
CA GLU A 511 -17.90 -32.67 -18.98
C GLU A 511 -17.36 -33.87 -18.17
N HIS A 512 -16.87 -33.62 -16.95
CA HIS A 512 -16.51 -34.69 -16.02
C HIS A 512 -17.73 -35.56 -15.70
N MET A 513 -18.87 -34.93 -15.38
CA MET A 513 -20.12 -35.64 -15.09
C MET A 513 -20.63 -36.45 -16.29
N ALA A 514 -20.47 -35.93 -17.51
CA ALA A 514 -20.77 -36.67 -18.73
C ALA A 514 -19.89 -37.92 -18.85
N THR A 515 -18.59 -37.78 -18.60
CA THR A 515 -17.63 -38.88 -18.65
C THR A 515 -17.94 -39.96 -17.59
N GLU A 516 -18.34 -39.57 -16.38
CA GLU A 516 -18.81 -40.52 -15.36
C GLU A 516 -20.12 -41.22 -15.76
N ALA A 517 -21.03 -40.52 -16.44
CA ALA A 517 -22.27 -41.10 -16.95
C ALA A 517 -22.00 -42.10 -18.09
N GLU A 518 -21.10 -41.77 -19.02
CA GLU A 518 -20.62 -42.68 -20.07
C GLU A 518 -20.01 -43.94 -19.45
N ALA A 519 -19.15 -43.80 -18.44
CA ALA A 519 -18.55 -44.93 -17.73
C ALA A 519 -19.57 -45.84 -17.01
N ARG A 520 -20.80 -45.36 -16.80
CA ARG A 520 -21.94 -46.09 -16.22
C ARG A 520 -22.96 -46.54 -17.28
N ASP A 521 -22.64 -46.42 -18.56
CA ASP A 521 -23.53 -46.69 -19.70
C ASP A 521 -24.83 -45.86 -19.69
N ALA A 522 -24.84 -44.70 -19.04
CA ALA A 522 -25.99 -43.80 -18.92
C ALA A 522 -26.00 -42.74 -20.03
N VAL A 523 -26.20 -43.19 -21.28
CA VAL A 523 -26.06 -42.38 -22.50
C VAL A 523 -26.89 -41.08 -22.51
N GLU A 524 -28.16 -41.15 -22.12
CA GLU A 524 -29.03 -39.96 -22.09
C GLU A 524 -28.54 -38.93 -21.06
N ALA A 525 -28.09 -39.39 -19.90
CA ALA A 525 -27.53 -38.51 -18.88
C ALA A 525 -26.21 -37.88 -19.36
N ALA A 526 -25.35 -38.64 -20.05
CA ALA A 526 -24.13 -38.11 -20.64
C ALA A 526 -24.41 -36.98 -21.64
N HIS A 527 -25.36 -37.18 -22.57
CA HIS A 527 -25.75 -36.13 -23.51
C HIS A 527 -26.27 -34.88 -22.82
N ASN A 528 -27.17 -35.03 -21.83
CA ASN A 528 -27.69 -33.90 -21.07
C ASN A 528 -26.60 -33.12 -20.33
N TRP A 529 -25.56 -33.78 -19.83
CA TRP A 529 -24.42 -33.09 -19.21
C TRP A 529 -23.55 -32.37 -20.23
N LEU A 530 -23.32 -32.98 -21.40
CA LEU A 530 -22.59 -32.30 -22.48
C LEU A 530 -23.37 -31.10 -23.02
N ASP A 531 -24.71 -31.14 -23.07
CA ASP A 531 -25.55 -29.99 -23.45
C ASP A 531 -25.38 -28.84 -22.44
N LYS A 532 -25.37 -29.16 -21.15
CA LYS A 532 -25.09 -28.16 -20.10
C LYS A 532 -23.67 -27.60 -20.16
N ALA A 533 -22.68 -28.42 -20.51
CA ALA A 533 -21.32 -27.94 -20.72
C ALA A 533 -21.26 -26.93 -21.87
N GLU A 534 -21.90 -27.26 -22.99
CA GLU A 534 -22.03 -26.38 -24.15
C GLU A 534 -22.74 -25.07 -23.80
N GLU A 535 -23.88 -25.12 -23.10
CA GLU A 535 -24.61 -23.94 -22.61
C GLU A 535 -23.73 -23.06 -21.69
N SER A 536 -22.95 -23.67 -20.79
CA SER A 536 -22.06 -22.96 -19.86
C SER A 536 -20.92 -22.27 -20.61
N TYR A 537 -20.25 -22.96 -21.53
CA TYR A 537 -19.17 -22.35 -22.32
C TYR A 537 -19.70 -21.21 -23.20
N ILE A 538 -20.85 -21.41 -23.83
CA ILE A 538 -21.56 -20.39 -24.59
C ILE A 538 -21.84 -19.15 -23.73
N ALA A 539 -22.40 -19.33 -22.53
CA ALA A 539 -22.70 -18.22 -21.64
C ALA A 539 -21.43 -17.49 -21.16
N GLY A 540 -20.30 -18.22 -21.05
CA GLY A 540 -19.01 -17.63 -20.72
C GLY A 540 -18.40 -16.78 -21.83
N LEU A 541 -18.77 -16.97 -23.10
CA LEU A 541 -18.28 -16.16 -24.24
C LEU A 541 -18.76 -14.71 -24.20
N ASP A 542 -19.84 -14.43 -23.47
CA ASP A 542 -20.40 -13.09 -23.31
C ASP A 542 -19.61 -12.22 -22.30
N ALA A 543 -18.59 -12.78 -21.66
CA ALA A 543 -17.91 -12.17 -20.52
C ALA A 543 -16.41 -11.87 -20.79
N LEU A 544 -15.88 -10.86 -20.09
CA LEU A 544 -14.54 -10.32 -20.31
C LEU A 544 -13.44 -11.36 -20.08
N SER A 545 -12.64 -11.66 -21.10
CA SER A 545 -11.50 -12.59 -21.04
C SER A 545 -10.23 -11.96 -21.63
N TRP A 546 -9.07 -12.31 -21.05
CA TRP A 546 -7.75 -11.93 -21.55
C TRP A 546 -7.20 -13.03 -22.47
N GLY A 547 -6.66 -12.69 -23.64
CA GLY A 547 -6.03 -13.68 -24.55
C GLY A 547 -7.01 -14.63 -25.25
N GLN A 548 -6.61 -15.89 -25.47
CA GLN A 548 -7.52 -16.92 -25.99
C GLN A 548 -8.61 -17.21 -24.97
N HIS A 549 -9.87 -17.16 -25.40
CA HIS A 549 -11.01 -17.31 -24.50
C HIS A 549 -11.12 -18.77 -24.03
N PRO A 550 -11.02 -19.08 -22.72
CA PRO A 550 -10.97 -20.46 -22.24
C PRO A 550 -12.25 -21.23 -22.57
N CYS A 551 -13.43 -20.58 -22.53
CA CYS A 551 -14.67 -21.20 -23.00
C CYS A 551 -14.70 -21.44 -24.51
N GLN A 552 -14.02 -20.63 -25.33
CA GLN A 552 -14.00 -20.86 -26.79
C GLN A 552 -13.22 -22.14 -27.08
N GLU A 553 -12.01 -22.28 -26.52
CA GLU A 553 -11.21 -23.47 -26.70
C GLU A 553 -11.92 -24.73 -26.20
N ALA A 554 -12.59 -24.63 -25.04
CA ALA A 554 -13.39 -25.72 -24.50
C ALA A 554 -14.59 -26.07 -25.37
N LEU A 555 -15.28 -25.06 -25.94
CA LEU A 555 -16.39 -25.26 -26.86
C LEU A 555 -15.94 -25.92 -28.18
N GLU A 556 -14.80 -25.50 -28.73
CA GLU A 556 -14.20 -26.12 -29.91
C GLU A 556 -13.84 -27.59 -29.65
N ALA A 557 -13.23 -27.88 -28.49
CA ALA A 557 -12.90 -29.24 -28.07
C ALA A 557 -14.15 -30.10 -27.86
N LEU A 558 -15.20 -29.54 -27.24
CA LEU A 558 -16.48 -30.22 -27.04
C LEU A 558 -17.19 -30.52 -28.37
N TYR A 559 -17.16 -29.58 -29.31
CA TYR A 559 -17.68 -29.78 -30.67
C TYR A 559 -16.95 -30.92 -31.37
N GLU A 560 -15.61 -30.93 -31.32
CA GLU A 560 -14.79 -31.99 -31.92
C GLU A 560 -15.08 -33.35 -31.26
N ARG A 561 -15.24 -33.39 -29.93
CA ARG A 561 -15.65 -34.59 -29.19
C ARG A 561 -17.00 -35.13 -29.66
N ARG A 562 -17.99 -34.26 -29.89
CA ARG A 562 -19.35 -34.64 -30.32
C ARG A 562 -19.41 -35.11 -31.78
N ASN A 563 -18.70 -34.42 -32.66
CA ASN A 563 -18.80 -34.62 -34.11
C ASN A 563 -17.70 -35.53 -34.68
N GLY A 564 -16.69 -35.88 -33.88
CA GLY A 564 -15.55 -36.70 -34.27
C GLY A 564 -14.56 -36.00 -35.23
N SER A 565 -14.81 -34.73 -35.56
CA SER A 565 -13.93 -33.86 -36.34
C SER A 565 -14.32 -32.39 -36.13
N ARG A 566 -13.49 -31.47 -36.62
CA ARG A 566 -13.78 -30.02 -36.65
C ARG A 566 -14.58 -29.58 -37.90
N GLU A 567 -15.04 -30.51 -38.74
CA GLU A 567 -15.85 -30.17 -39.92
C GLU A 567 -17.17 -29.50 -39.48
N GLY A 568 -17.49 -28.34 -40.05
CA GLY A 568 -18.66 -27.53 -39.68
C GLY A 568 -18.50 -26.66 -38.43
N LEU A 569 -17.35 -26.69 -37.74
CA LEU A 569 -17.09 -25.89 -36.54
C LEU A 569 -17.23 -24.38 -36.82
N ASP A 570 -16.68 -23.89 -37.92
CA ASP A 570 -16.76 -22.47 -38.28
C ASP A 570 -18.22 -22.01 -38.49
N GLU A 571 -19.04 -22.84 -39.13
CA GLU A 571 -20.47 -22.56 -39.35
C GLU A 571 -21.26 -22.61 -38.05
N TYR A 572 -20.95 -23.57 -37.18
CA TYR A 572 -21.51 -23.71 -35.84
C TYR A 572 -21.21 -22.47 -34.98
N LEU A 573 -19.93 -22.07 -34.91
CA LEU A 573 -19.50 -20.89 -34.18
C LEU A 573 -20.11 -19.62 -34.77
N THR A 574 -20.18 -19.48 -36.10
CA THR A 574 -20.78 -18.31 -36.76
C THR A 574 -22.28 -18.18 -36.44
N ALA A 575 -23.04 -19.28 -36.55
CA ALA A 575 -24.46 -19.27 -36.23
C ALA A 575 -24.74 -18.97 -34.75
N PHE A 576 -23.83 -19.41 -33.87
CA PHE A 576 -23.85 -19.08 -32.46
C PHE A 576 -23.55 -17.59 -32.22
N VAL A 577 -22.45 -17.07 -32.77
CA VAL A 577 -22.03 -15.66 -32.66
C VAL A 577 -23.13 -14.71 -33.14
N GLU A 578 -23.80 -15.02 -34.25
CA GLU A 578 -24.90 -14.18 -34.74
C GLU A 578 -26.12 -14.22 -33.81
N ARG A 579 -26.46 -15.38 -33.24
CA ARG A 579 -27.56 -15.49 -32.28
C ARG A 579 -27.25 -14.71 -31.01
N GLU A 580 -26.04 -14.87 -30.48
CA GLU A 580 -25.54 -14.17 -29.31
C GLU A 580 -25.57 -12.65 -29.55
N ARG A 581 -24.96 -12.18 -30.65
CA ARG A 581 -24.94 -10.76 -31.03
C ARG A 581 -26.33 -10.14 -31.03
N LEU A 582 -27.34 -10.84 -31.57
CA LEU A 582 -28.73 -10.38 -31.57
C LEU A 582 -29.34 -10.33 -30.16
N GLN A 583 -29.08 -11.34 -29.32
CA GLN A 583 -29.57 -11.38 -27.95
C GLN A 583 -28.92 -10.29 -27.09
N ARG A 584 -27.61 -10.10 -27.22
CA ARG A 584 -26.85 -9.05 -26.55
C ARG A 584 -27.29 -7.67 -26.97
N ARG A 585 -27.49 -7.45 -28.26
CA ARG A 585 -28.11 -6.22 -28.77
C ARG A 585 -29.45 -5.95 -28.09
N GLN A 586 -30.32 -6.96 -28.01
CA GLN A 586 -31.60 -6.82 -27.34
C GLN A 586 -31.45 -6.47 -25.85
N ARG A 587 -30.63 -7.21 -25.09
CA ARG A 587 -30.36 -6.93 -23.66
C ARG A 587 -29.83 -5.51 -23.44
N ILE A 588 -28.91 -5.06 -24.30
CA ILE A 588 -28.33 -3.71 -24.24
C ILE A 588 -29.40 -2.65 -24.45
N LEU A 589 -30.24 -2.80 -25.46
CA LEU A 589 -31.30 -1.82 -25.73
C LEU A 589 -32.38 -1.83 -24.64
N GLU A 590 -32.68 -3.00 -24.05
CA GLU A 590 -33.55 -3.15 -22.89
C GLU A 590 -32.96 -2.54 -21.60
N SER A 591 -31.64 -2.31 -21.54
CA SER A 591 -30.98 -1.65 -20.39
C SER A 591 -31.16 -0.13 -20.35
N ARG A 592 -31.89 0.44 -21.32
CA ARG A 592 -32.23 1.86 -21.35
C ARG A 592 -32.92 2.25 -20.04
N LEU A 593 -32.49 3.35 -19.45
CA LEU A 593 -33.04 3.84 -18.19
C LEU A 593 -34.49 4.31 -18.39
N ASP A 594 -35.41 3.72 -17.62
CA ASP A 594 -36.84 4.11 -17.61
C ASP A 594 -37.10 5.43 -16.86
N THR A 595 -36.08 5.95 -16.16
CA THR A 595 -36.20 7.15 -15.32
C THR A 595 -35.32 8.27 -15.86
N VAL A 596 -35.83 9.49 -15.77
CA VAL A 596 -35.08 10.69 -16.15
C VAL A 596 -33.90 10.87 -15.20
N ARG A 597 -32.70 10.59 -15.69
CA ARG A 597 -31.44 10.79 -14.97
C ARG A 597 -30.69 11.96 -15.59
N THR A 598 -30.50 13.04 -14.82
CA THR A 598 -29.61 14.15 -15.19
C THR A 598 -28.20 13.90 -14.66
N TYR A 599 -27.22 14.62 -15.19
CA TYR A 599 -25.87 14.67 -14.65
C TYR A 599 -25.53 16.07 -14.12
N GLU A 600 -24.52 16.15 -13.26
CA GLU A 600 -24.04 17.42 -12.71
C GLU A 600 -23.32 18.22 -13.80
N PRO A 601 -23.59 19.54 -13.95
CA PRO A 601 -22.83 20.35 -14.90
C PRO A 601 -21.33 20.39 -14.55
N PHE A 602 -20.49 20.44 -15.59
CA PHE A 602 -19.03 20.50 -15.46
C PHE A 602 -18.40 21.49 -16.44
N SER A 603 -17.19 21.93 -16.08
CA SER A 603 -16.29 22.73 -16.90
C SER A 603 -14.89 22.17 -16.66
N LEU A 604 -14.41 21.31 -17.57
CA LEU A 604 -13.19 20.52 -17.38
C LEU A 604 -12.17 20.82 -18.47
N ALA A 605 -10.89 20.80 -18.09
CA ALA A 605 -9.80 21.12 -18.99
C ALA A 605 -9.41 19.91 -19.84
N LYS A 606 -9.30 20.12 -21.16
CA LYS A 606 -8.66 19.20 -22.10
C LYS A 606 -7.16 19.08 -21.85
N LEU A 607 -6.56 18.08 -22.49
CA LEU A 607 -5.11 17.91 -22.58
C LEU A 607 -4.38 19.06 -23.28
N ASP A 608 -5.03 19.96 -24.02
CA ASP A 608 -4.39 21.18 -24.55
C ASP A 608 -4.54 22.38 -23.59
N GLY A 609 -5.35 22.24 -22.53
CA GLY A 609 -5.68 23.28 -21.55
C GLY A 609 -6.93 24.10 -21.89
N GLU A 610 -7.58 23.86 -23.03
CA GLU A 610 -8.88 24.47 -23.34
C GLU A 610 -10.00 23.83 -22.48
N GLN A 611 -10.96 24.65 -22.07
CA GLN A 611 -12.09 24.20 -21.24
C GLN A 611 -13.23 23.68 -22.12
N VAL A 612 -13.87 22.60 -21.67
CA VAL A 612 -15.10 22.07 -22.26
C VAL A 612 -16.20 22.17 -21.21
N ASP A 613 -17.27 22.87 -21.55
CA ASP A 613 -18.45 23.02 -20.70
C ASP A 613 -19.50 21.97 -21.06
N SER A 614 -20.18 21.41 -20.08
CA SER A 614 -21.25 20.44 -20.34
C SER A 614 -22.40 21.00 -21.19
N ALA A 615 -22.57 22.33 -21.21
CA ALA A 615 -23.55 23.02 -22.04
C ALA A 615 -23.22 22.96 -23.55
N ASP A 616 -21.96 22.69 -23.91
CA ASP A 616 -21.55 22.51 -25.32
C ASP A 616 -22.09 21.21 -25.92
N LEU A 617 -22.64 20.33 -25.07
CA LEU A 617 -23.25 19.05 -25.43
C LEU A 617 -24.75 19.16 -25.74
N ASP A 618 -25.38 20.30 -25.43
CA ASP A 618 -26.82 20.49 -25.60
C ASP A 618 -27.24 20.27 -27.06
N GLY A 619 -28.26 19.43 -27.28
CA GLY A 619 -28.76 19.08 -28.60
C GLY A 619 -27.96 18.01 -29.35
N LYS A 620 -26.88 17.48 -28.76
CA LYS A 620 -26.10 16.36 -29.30
C LYS A 620 -26.29 15.10 -28.44
N ILE A 621 -26.06 13.94 -29.04
CA ILE A 621 -25.87 12.70 -28.28
C ILE A 621 -24.43 12.73 -27.75
N ALA A 622 -24.25 12.71 -26.43
CA ALA A 622 -22.92 12.71 -25.82
C ALA A 622 -22.59 11.35 -25.20
N VAL A 623 -21.40 10.83 -25.50
CA VAL A 623 -20.84 9.63 -24.88
C VAL A 623 -19.72 10.08 -23.95
N LEU A 624 -19.93 9.91 -22.65
CA LEU A 624 -19.00 10.33 -21.59
C LEU A 624 -18.33 9.10 -20.97
N HIS A 625 -17.07 8.85 -21.29
CA HIS A 625 -16.29 7.69 -20.81
C HIS A 625 -15.34 8.08 -19.68
N PHE A 626 -15.45 7.43 -18.52
CA PHE A 626 -14.66 7.72 -17.31
C PHE A 626 -13.59 6.65 -17.11
N TRP A 627 -12.32 7.06 -16.99
CA TRP A 627 -11.19 6.11 -16.97
C TRP A 627 -9.95 6.62 -16.21
N GLY A 628 -8.89 5.81 -16.16
CA GLY A 628 -7.56 6.21 -15.67
C GLY A 628 -6.44 5.30 -16.16
N THR A 629 -5.21 5.82 -16.28
CA THR A 629 -4.04 5.08 -16.82
C THR A 629 -3.54 3.96 -15.92
N TRP A 630 -3.96 3.95 -14.65
CA TRP A 630 -3.66 2.93 -13.65
C TRP A 630 -4.74 1.82 -13.59
N CYS A 631 -5.85 2.00 -14.31
CA CYS A 631 -6.98 1.08 -14.31
C CYS A 631 -6.80 0.06 -15.43
N GLY A 632 -6.39 -1.17 -15.06
CA GLY A 632 -6.19 -2.27 -16.00
C GLY A 632 -7.37 -2.49 -16.97
N PRO A 633 -8.62 -2.67 -16.48
CA PRO A 633 -9.78 -2.84 -17.35
C PRO A 633 -10.02 -1.66 -18.28
N CYS A 634 -9.79 -0.42 -17.81
CA CYS A 634 -9.94 0.77 -18.63
C CYS A 634 -9.01 0.73 -19.85
N ILE A 635 -7.74 0.37 -19.63
CA ILE A 635 -6.71 0.32 -20.70
C ILE A 635 -7.10 -0.67 -21.80
N VAL A 636 -7.78 -1.77 -21.45
CA VAL A 636 -8.27 -2.77 -22.41
C VAL A 636 -9.39 -2.24 -23.30
N GLU A 637 -10.23 -1.33 -22.80
CA GLU A 637 -11.33 -0.75 -23.58
C GLU A 637 -10.88 0.31 -24.58
N LEU A 638 -9.79 1.03 -24.28
CA LEU A 638 -9.37 2.19 -25.06
C LEU A 638 -9.10 1.92 -26.56
N PRO A 639 -8.54 0.76 -26.98
CA PRO A 639 -8.43 0.43 -28.39
C PRO A 639 -9.78 0.40 -29.12
N GLU A 640 -10.83 -0.17 -28.53
CA GLU A 640 -12.17 -0.17 -29.13
C GLU A 640 -12.84 1.19 -29.00
N TYR A 641 -12.62 1.89 -27.88
CA TYR A 641 -13.10 3.25 -27.70
C TYR A 641 -12.51 4.20 -28.75
N GLN A 642 -11.25 4.01 -29.13
CA GLN A 642 -10.60 4.73 -30.22
C GLN A 642 -11.26 4.42 -31.58
N LYS A 643 -11.64 3.16 -31.85
CA LYS A 643 -12.40 2.81 -33.06
C LYS A 643 -13.77 3.48 -33.06
N PHE A 644 -14.47 3.44 -31.92
CA PHE A 644 -15.75 4.10 -31.72
C PHE A 644 -15.66 5.63 -31.93
N HIS A 645 -14.63 6.28 -31.37
CA HIS A 645 -14.34 7.68 -31.62
C HIS A 645 -14.14 7.95 -33.12
N ALA A 646 -13.32 7.16 -33.81
CA ALA A 646 -13.09 7.31 -35.24
C ALA A 646 -14.37 7.10 -36.07
N HIS A 647 -15.28 6.22 -35.63
CA HIS A 647 -16.56 5.95 -36.28
C HIS A 647 -17.47 7.19 -36.31
N TYR A 648 -17.47 7.97 -35.22
CA TYR A 648 -18.34 9.14 -35.05
C TYR A 648 -17.63 10.50 -35.21
N LEU A 649 -16.32 10.51 -35.53
CA LEU A 649 -15.49 11.71 -35.60
C LEU A 649 -16.04 12.80 -36.54
N ASP A 650 -16.60 12.39 -37.68
CA ASP A 650 -17.14 13.31 -38.71
C ASP A 650 -18.65 13.59 -38.51
N ASP A 651 -19.25 13.09 -37.44
CA ASP A 651 -20.68 13.19 -37.20
C ASP A 651 -21.04 14.38 -36.28
N PRO A 652 -21.74 15.41 -36.79
CA PRO A 652 -22.03 16.61 -36.01
C PRO A 652 -23.08 16.41 -34.91
N GLU A 653 -23.82 15.28 -34.90
CA GLU A 653 -24.88 15.00 -33.93
C GLU A 653 -24.37 14.19 -32.71
N VAL A 654 -23.11 13.70 -32.75
CA VAL A 654 -22.53 12.86 -31.70
C VAL A 654 -21.24 13.47 -31.18
N GLU A 655 -21.10 13.53 -29.86
CA GLU A 655 -19.89 14.00 -29.18
C GLU A 655 -19.31 12.86 -28.32
N VAL A 656 -18.06 12.47 -28.58
CA VAL A 656 -17.37 11.38 -27.88
C VAL A 656 -16.27 11.97 -27.01
N ILE A 657 -16.46 11.96 -25.69
CA ILE A 657 -15.59 12.61 -24.71
C ILE A 657 -15.22 11.62 -23.62
N SER A 658 -13.94 11.58 -23.26
CA SER A 658 -13.48 10.83 -22.10
C SER A 658 -13.01 11.76 -20.97
N ILE A 659 -13.10 11.30 -19.73
CA ILE A 659 -12.69 12.00 -18.51
C ILE A 659 -11.75 11.09 -17.72
N SER A 660 -10.50 11.52 -17.56
CA SER A 660 -9.46 10.79 -16.81
C SER A 660 -9.37 11.29 -15.38
N ASN A 661 -9.33 10.36 -14.41
CA ASN A 661 -9.09 10.66 -12.99
C ASN A 661 -7.62 10.58 -12.55
N ASP A 662 -6.69 10.56 -13.52
CA ASP A 662 -5.28 10.64 -13.22
C ASP A 662 -4.94 12.01 -12.61
N LYS A 663 -4.13 12.01 -11.55
CA LYS A 663 -3.71 13.25 -10.88
C LYS A 663 -2.75 14.10 -11.71
N SER A 664 -2.15 13.52 -12.75
CA SER A 664 -1.10 14.16 -13.54
C SER A 664 -1.44 14.12 -15.02
N ARG A 665 -1.68 15.30 -15.60
CA ARG A 665 -1.87 15.47 -17.04
C ARG A 665 -0.70 14.89 -17.85
N ASP A 666 0.54 15.07 -17.39
CA ASP A 666 1.73 14.56 -18.08
C ASP A 666 1.74 13.03 -18.22
N VAL A 667 1.12 12.32 -17.27
CA VAL A 667 0.96 10.86 -17.33
C VAL A 667 0.00 10.49 -18.46
N VAL A 668 -1.14 11.18 -18.53
CA VAL A 668 -2.16 10.97 -19.57
C VAL A 668 -1.63 11.34 -20.95
N ASP A 669 -0.99 12.51 -21.11
CA ASP A 669 -0.39 12.96 -22.38
C ASP A 669 0.60 11.92 -22.93
N ARG A 670 1.50 11.42 -22.08
CA ARG A 670 2.46 10.36 -22.49
C ARG A 670 1.76 9.05 -22.83
N PHE A 671 0.72 8.69 -22.09
CA PHE A 671 -0.03 7.47 -22.32
C PHE A 671 -0.78 7.52 -23.66
N MET A 672 -1.48 8.63 -23.95
CA MET A 672 -2.18 8.85 -25.23
C MET A 672 -1.20 8.82 -26.40
N ALA A 673 -0.07 9.52 -26.30
CA ALA A 673 0.95 9.54 -27.34
C ALA A 673 1.61 8.17 -27.57
N LYS A 674 1.84 7.39 -26.50
CA LYS A 674 2.43 6.05 -26.58
C LYS A 674 1.52 5.06 -27.31
N ASN A 675 0.21 5.17 -27.12
CA ASN A 675 -0.78 4.25 -27.69
C ASN A 675 -1.44 4.78 -28.98
N GLU A 676 -1.00 5.94 -29.47
CA GLU A 676 -1.49 6.57 -30.71
C GLU A 676 -3.00 6.88 -30.67
N TYR A 677 -3.51 7.29 -29.51
CA TYR A 677 -4.91 7.68 -29.34
C TYR A 677 -5.13 9.18 -29.62
N ASP A 678 -6.28 9.51 -30.20
CA ASP A 678 -6.68 10.88 -30.57
C ASP A 678 -8.09 11.28 -30.09
N PHE A 679 -8.80 10.41 -29.36
CA PHE A 679 -10.07 10.78 -28.74
C PHE A 679 -9.91 11.90 -27.69
N THR A 680 -10.96 12.71 -27.52
CA THR A 680 -10.96 13.83 -26.57
C THR A 680 -10.85 13.34 -25.12
N VAL A 681 -9.89 13.89 -24.37
CA VAL A 681 -9.70 13.60 -22.93
C VAL A 681 -9.77 14.88 -22.12
N LEU A 682 -10.64 14.89 -21.11
CA LEU A 682 -10.74 15.91 -20.07
C LEU A 682 -10.09 15.40 -18.78
N MET A 683 -9.48 16.30 -18.01
CA MET A 683 -8.90 15.98 -16.71
C MET A 683 -9.95 16.18 -15.61
N ASP A 684 -10.20 15.16 -14.80
CA ASP A 684 -11.05 15.27 -13.61
C ASP A 684 -10.41 16.19 -12.56
N ASP A 685 -11.20 17.14 -12.06
CA ASP A 685 -10.83 18.05 -10.98
C ASP A 685 -11.60 17.77 -9.67
N GLY A 686 -12.21 16.58 -9.57
CA GLY A 686 -13.13 16.18 -8.51
C GLY A 686 -14.58 16.05 -8.98
N TYR A 687 -14.87 16.35 -10.24
CA TYR A 687 -16.17 16.15 -10.87
C TYR A 687 -16.68 14.71 -10.70
N MET A 688 -15.86 13.68 -10.92
CA MET A 688 -16.30 12.29 -10.80
C MET A 688 -16.84 11.97 -9.41
N GLN A 689 -16.21 12.49 -8.36
CA GLN A 689 -16.70 12.33 -6.99
C GLN A 689 -18.04 13.04 -6.79
N LYS A 690 -18.17 14.28 -7.30
CA LYS A 690 -19.42 15.05 -7.26
C LYS A 690 -20.56 14.34 -8.00
N ALA A 691 -20.23 13.69 -9.13
CA ALA A 691 -21.15 12.92 -9.96
C ALA A 691 -21.42 11.49 -9.44
N SER A 692 -20.91 11.15 -8.24
CA SER A 692 -21.04 9.84 -7.61
C SER A 692 -20.51 8.68 -8.47
N ILE A 693 -19.38 8.92 -9.15
CA ILE A 693 -18.64 7.93 -9.92
C ILE A 693 -17.44 7.47 -9.10
N TYR A 694 -17.58 6.30 -8.48
CA TYR A 694 -16.55 5.73 -7.59
C TYR A 694 -15.75 4.58 -8.22
N GLY A 695 -16.12 4.15 -9.42
CA GLY A 695 -15.47 3.05 -10.14
C GLY A 695 -15.39 3.35 -11.63
N VAL A 696 -14.26 2.97 -12.22
CA VAL A 696 -13.94 3.04 -13.64
C VAL A 696 -13.53 1.65 -14.13
N PRO A 697 -13.72 1.31 -15.43
CA PRO A 697 -14.33 2.15 -16.47
C PRO A 697 -15.85 2.28 -16.32
N ARG A 698 -16.38 3.43 -16.74
CA ARG A 698 -17.82 3.71 -16.74
C ARG A 698 -18.16 4.60 -17.92
N THR A 699 -19.29 4.38 -18.58
CA THR A 699 -19.72 5.20 -19.73
C THR A 699 -21.15 5.65 -19.57
N TRP A 700 -21.42 6.93 -19.83
CA TRP A 700 -22.77 7.47 -19.91
C TRP A 700 -23.11 7.83 -21.34
N PHE A 701 -24.32 7.45 -21.77
CA PHE A 701 -24.89 7.85 -23.05
C PHE A 701 -26.00 8.84 -22.78
N VAL A 702 -25.79 10.08 -23.20
CA VAL A 702 -26.66 11.23 -22.97
C VAL A 702 -27.38 11.57 -24.27
N ASP A 703 -28.69 11.77 -24.21
CA ASP A 703 -29.47 12.23 -25.37
C ASP A 703 -29.37 13.75 -25.59
N GLY A 704 -29.94 14.23 -26.70
CA GLY A 704 -29.93 15.66 -27.06
C GLY A 704 -30.71 16.58 -26.10
N ASP A 705 -31.52 16.02 -25.20
CA ASP A 705 -32.21 16.79 -24.15
C ASP A 705 -31.38 16.87 -22.85
N GLY A 706 -30.19 16.25 -22.81
CA GLY A 706 -29.27 16.27 -21.67
C GLY A 706 -29.55 15.20 -20.62
N TYR A 707 -30.33 14.16 -20.96
CA TYR A 707 -30.63 13.05 -20.05
C TYR A 707 -29.75 11.84 -20.31
N VAL A 708 -29.24 11.23 -19.24
CA VAL A 708 -28.53 9.95 -19.30
C VAL A 708 -29.55 8.85 -19.58
N GLN A 709 -29.41 8.18 -20.72
CA GLN A 709 -30.31 7.13 -21.19
C GLN A 709 -29.72 5.73 -21.03
N PHE A 710 -28.40 5.59 -21.08
CA PHE A 710 -27.70 4.33 -20.78
C PHE A 710 -26.52 4.59 -19.87
N VAL A 711 -26.23 3.63 -18.99
CA VAL A 711 -25.04 3.62 -18.14
C VAL A 711 -24.39 2.27 -18.29
N GLU A 712 -23.13 2.28 -18.72
CA GLU A 712 -22.30 1.10 -18.86
C GLU A 712 -21.23 1.08 -17.78
N VAL A 713 -20.95 -0.09 -17.22
CA VAL A 713 -19.90 -0.30 -16.20
C VAL A 713 -18.99 -1.42 -16.68
N GLY A 714 -17.91 -1.03 -17.35
CA GLY A 714 -17.13 -1.97 -18.17
C GLY A 714 -17.76 -2.19 -19.54
N GLY A 715 -16.95 -2.18 -20.60
CA GLY A 715 -17.35 -2.50 -21.95
C GLY A 715 -16.93 -3.92 -22.34
N SER A 716 -17.70 -4.55 -23.22
CA SER A 716 -17.41 -5.88 -23.73
C SER A 716 -16.36 -5.79 -24.84
N TYR A 717 -15.13 -6.26 -24.63
CA TYR A 717 -14.12 -6.37 -25.70
C TYR A 717 -14.20 -7.77 -26.35
N PRO A 718 -14.14 -7.91 -27.69
CA PRO A 718 -13.82 -6.91 -28.72
C PRO A 718 -15.07 -6.26 -29.37
N HIS A 719 -16.14 -6.04 -28.61
CA HIS A 719 -17.43 -5.62 -29.17
C HIS A 719 -17.87 -4.22 -28.76
N LEU A 720 -17.04 -3.50 -28.02
CA LEU A 720 -17.39 -2.22 -27.41
C LEU A 720 -17.80 -1.20 -28.47
N GLU A 721 -17.08 -1.10 -29.59
CA GLU A 721 -17.45 -0.20 -30.70
C GLU A 721 -18.89 -0.43 -31.14
N GLU A 722 -19.25 -1.69 -31.41
CA GLU A 722 -20.56 -2.07 -31.90
C GLU A 722 -21.66 -1.85 -30.85
N GLU A 723 -21.40 -2.21 -29.60
CA GLU A 723 -22.33 -2.05 -28.50
C GLU A 723 -22.62 -0.57 -28.19
N PHE A 724 -21.59 0.27 -28.26
CA PHE A 724 -21.74 1.71 -28.06
C PHE A 724 -22.49 2.32 -29.23
N ALA A 725 -22.21 1.88 -30.46
CA ALA A 725 -22.93 2.31 -31.66
C ALA A 725 -24.43 1.98 -31.56
N TRP A 726 -24.82 0.78 -31.10
CA TRP A 726 -26.24 0.44 -30.91
C TRP A 726 -26.97 1.39 -29.96
N ARG A 727 -26.31 1.81 -28.87
CA ARG A 727 -26.89 2.78 -27.93
C ARG A 727 -27.05 4.15 -28.59
N VAL A 728 -26.04 4.62 -29.31
CA VAL A 728 -26.11 5.90 -30.05
C VAL A 728 -27.22 5.89 -31.09
N GLU A 729 -27.32 4.84 -31.91
CA GLU A 729 -28.37 4.73 -32.94
C GLU A 729 -29.77 4.64 -32.31
N ALA A 730 -29.92 3.95 -31.17
CA ALA A 730 -31.18 3.94 -30.44
C ALA A 730 -31.58 5.33 -29.91
N LEU A 731 -30.62 6.21 -29.62
CA LEU A 731 -30.88 7.60 -29.21
C LEU A 731 -31.21 8.53 -30.39
N ARG A 732 -30.69 8.24 -31.58
CA ARG A 732 -31.02 8.99 -32.81
C ARG A 732 -32.45 8.78 -33.29
N GLY A 733 -33.12 7.72 -32.85
CA GLY A 733 -34.44 7.35 -33.33
C GLY A 733 -34.45 6.85 -34.78
N THR A 734 -33.29 6.37 -35.28
CA THR A 734 -33.13 5.76 -36.61
C THR A 734 -33.70 4.34 -36.68
N GLU A 735 -34.20 3.79 -35.56
CA GLU A 735 -34.84 2.48 -35.50
C GLU A 735 -36.17 2.51 -34.72
N GLU A 736 -37.14 1.73 -35.22
CA GLU A 736 -38.41 1.48 -34.55
C GLU A 736 -38.15 0.85 -33.17
N SER A 737 -38.66 1.51 -32.13
CA SER A 737 -38.81 0.96 -30.78
C SER A 737 -39.40 -0.46 -30.86
N PRO A 738 -38.92 -1.43 -30.07
CA PRO A 738 -39.40 -2.82 -30.13
C PRO A 738 -40.92 -2.98 -29.97
#